data_AF-A0A930F3X8-F1
#
_entry.id   AF-A0A930F3X8-F1
#
_cell.length_a   1.000
_cell.length_b   1.000
_cell.length_c   1.000
_cell.angle_alpha   90.00
_cell.angle_beta   90.00
_cell.angle_gamma   90.00
#
_symmetry.space_group_name_H-M   'P 1'
#
loop_
_entity.id
_entity.type
_entity.pdbx_description
1 polymer ?
#
loop_
_entity_poly.entity_id
_entity_poly.type
_entity_poly.pdbx_seq_one_letter_code
_entity_poly.pdbx_strand_id
1 'polypeptide(L)'
;IWDDTPNVDRTSSNISTMIVKMIDGVDPEQVTSHALTDTAVNWAYQKYDTYNVRLGSMLIKNELTTPTKPKTIEMTIDETDTAIIRGVTIPYHTDMVYGNIYWTSASGASGVASSSILQKSNVSALITNTALGLDINDSIKSIKVDLGPIPAQYDGVRPQRDLLDTWNPNNKFISDGEYYGWSYIPNGVYGSWKVGTNADVKTTVKFYTTGTIPTAGDTYHLTGKSKAPEVKNGVGTINKTQILGGNSFTVSGRIDDANWDWNPLQEPEIYVIMPEGFTYSNLQVTEGTLSAPTYVGEFEKDGDKIKVWKYSIDIGQETRGQYQPNFTSKNMTVKFDVHADKTVKVATYHINDFLGITTKDFDAIGAVIKPEKWDRSNWNTDKYTTVFGTAVNSGKTMVSLSESTGVKVNQAAEVNAHSSLIDKDTGAELIYDNTSATTKENTTVVLGKGDTTTMRIKLRNNSGQPINYANVFIPLLNENLDFGPSFMPEGATQLPLKLESVEATPNFEVKYIKLRPGKTYALNHAPQPSDYDIVTDPADANMVMLVARTTVSDGDGGRIEVTYKAENNLSMSYNNKVDVITPVLDYDINGNRATLTLEPAAMTYHGSSIKVTKEWKNYDGTGLTAPVSEVEVELYRDGTFVEKKKITAANHWKVSFDNIDILNPATGANYQYTVKEVGVDSSNKIQIDNAWYSAIVTGDVDQGFTVTNKKSLNVTPLVPSTITKTITKEWVNLTQAEIDTLSTIIALYKNGNKVQEVTVDKNNHFTATFSNLPVTDTITSTANVYTVKELDGDGNAVEEGNSITIDSRDFIVHYDGTKIVNTYVPKPVLVDPPVKKIVEGNPTNASTFQFEMKAINPTDPMPNGSVNGVKLATVIGSGEVEFGTFEITQAGTYQYVIREIDNGIANYTYDTTLYTITFDVRDVAGQLVADTHVEKADGTVANEAIFTNIYKTPVATPKTSDNSHLPIYIGAIIIALVGFGFAFIKRIRSNKQS
;
A
#
# COMPACT_ATOMS: atom_id res chain seq x y z
N ILE A 1 -47.77 16.45 16.26
CA ILE A 1 -47.59 16.75 17.70
C ILE A 1 -48.13 15.54 18.42
N TRP A 2 -47.26 14.75 19.02
CA TRP A 2 -47.66 13.60 19.84
C TRP A 2 -48.45 14.11 21.04
N ASP A 3 -49.62 13.52 21.26
CA ASP A 3 -50.41 13.65 22.48
C ASP A 3 -49.72 12.83 23.58
N ASP A 4 -48.66 13.40 24.14
CA ASP A 4 -48.17 13.02 25.46
C ASP A 4 -48.61 14.12 26.43
N THR A 5 -49.10 13.69 27.58
CA THR A 5 -49.69 14.52 28.64
C THR A 5 -48.91 15.84 28.80
N PRO A 6 -49.57 17.01 28.71
CA PRO A 6 -48.87 18.29 28.67
C PRO A 6 -47.95 18.44 29.88
N ASN A 7 -46.68 18.72 29.61
CA ASN A 7 -45.71 19.17 30.61
C ASN A 7 -46.14 20.54 31.15
N VAL A 8 -47.14 20.55 32.03
CA VAL A 8 -47.54 21.75 32.78
C VAL A 8 -46.36 22.20 33.66
N ASP A 9 -46.11 23.51 33.68
CA ASP A 9 -45.14 24.23 34.53
C ASP A 9 -43.64 24.15 34.19
N ARG A 10 -43.25 23.80 32.95
CA ARG A 10 -41.86 23.95 32.50
C ARG A 10 -41.71 25.06 31.46
N THR A 11 -40.88 26.06 31.76
CA THR A 11 -40.55 27.14 30.83
C THR A 11 -39.19 26.91 30.16
N SER A 12 -39.13 27.13 28.85
CA SER A 12 -37.90 27.15 28.06
C SER A 12 -37.77 28.51 27.39
N SER A 13 -36.58 29.12 27.42
CA SER A 13 -36.29 30.39 26.74
C SER A 13 -36.03 30.23 25.23
N ASN A 14 -36.05 29.00 24.71
CA ASN A 14 -35.81 28.73 23.30
C ASN A 14 -37.08 28.96 22.48
N ILE A 15 -36.98 29.79 21.44
CA ILE A 15 -38.04 29.98 20.43
C ILE A 15 -37.98 28.80 19.46
N SER A 16 -38.99 27.94 19.47
CA SER A 16 -39.16 26.87 18.49
C SER A 16 -40.19 27.26 17.44
N THR A 17 -39.85 27.13 16.16
CA THR A 17 -40.77 27.41 15.05
C THR A 17 -41.53 26.14 14.69
N MET A 18 -42.87 26.15 14.78
CA MET A 18 -43.72 25.06 14.30
C MET A 18 -44.09 25.32 12.84
N ILE A 19 -43.69 24.41 11.95
CA ILE A 19 -44.16 24.41 10.55
C ILE A 19 -45.32 23.42 10.45
N VAL A 20 -46.52 23.93 10.15
CA VAL A 20 -47.71 23.11 9.86
C VAL A 20 -47.82 22.95 8.34
N LYS A 21 -47.66 21.73 7.84
CA LYS A 21 -47.85 21.41 6.42
C LYS A 21 -49.13 20.58 6.29
N MET A 22 -50.11 21.07 5.54
CA MET A 22 -51.32 20.30 5.23
C MET A 22 -51.03 19.41 4.01
N ILE A 23 -51.24 18.11 4.15
CA ILE A 23 -51.18 17.15 3.04
C ILE A 23 -52.58 17.08 2.45
N ASP A 24 -52.74 17.46 1.18
CA ASP A 24 -53.99 17.28 0.45
C ASP A 24 -54.24 15.78 0.24
N GLY A 25 -55.45 15.31 0.56
CA GLY A 25 -55.81 13.89 0.70
C GLY A 25 -55.83 13.07 -0.61
N VAL A 26 -55.25 13.60 -1.69
CA VAL A 26 -55.20 12.94 -3.00
C VAL A 26 -54.05 11.92 -3.08
N ASP A 27 -53.00 12.08 -2.27
CA ASP A 27 -51.98 11.06 -2.02
C ASP A 27 -51.46 11.15 -0.57
N PRO A 28 -52.03 10.38 0.38
CA PRO A 28 -51.70 10.48 1.81
C PRO A 28 -50.26 10.02 2.14
N GLU A 29 -49.50 9.58 1.13
CA GLU A 29 -48.17 8.99 1.29
C GLU A 29 -47.01 9.95 1.02
N GLN A 30 -47.24 11.27 0.93
CA GLN A 30 -46.16 12.25 0.86
C GLN A 30 -45.28 12.17 2.11
N VAL A 31 -44.10 11.58 1.95
CA VAL A 31 -43.07 11.54 2.98
C VAL A 31 -42.52 12.96 3.15
N THR A 32 -42.65 13.53 4.35
CA THR A 32 -42.07 14.84 4.68
C THR A 32 -40.92 14.63 5.66
N SER A 33 -39.72 15.08 5.29
CA SER A 33 -38.54 15.04 6.17
C SER A 33 -38.66 16.06 7.31
N HIS A 34 -38.44 15.64 8.54
CA HIS A 34 -38.27 16.54 9.68
C HIS A 34 -36.80 16.49 10.13
N ALA A 35 -36.19 17.66 10.37
CA ALA A 35 -34.87 17.72 10.98
C ALA A 35 -35.01 17.29 12.45
N LEU A 36 -34.49 16.11 12.78
CA LEU A 36 -34.19 15.76 14.17
C LEU A 36 -32.81 16.31 14.48
N THR A 37 -32.63 16.89 15.68
CA THR A 37 -31.32 17.36 16.14
C THR A 37 -30.32 16.21 16.04
N ASP A 38 -29.10 16.51 15.54
CA ASP A 38 -28.00 15.54 15.34
C ASP A 38 -27.70 14.68 16.58
N THR A 39 -28.18 15.11 17.74
CA THR A 39 -28.37 14.32 18.95
C THR A 39 -29.85 14.33 19.32
N ALA A 40 -30.55 13.21 19.23
CA ALA A 40 -31.88 13.10 19.82
C ALA A 40 -31.73 12.96 21.35
N VAL A 41 -32.18 13.96 22.11
CA VAL A 41 -32.18 13.91 23.57
C VAL A 41 -33.12 12.81 24.08
N ASN A 42 -32.54 11.79 24.71
CA ASN A 42 -32.84 11.30 26.07
C ASN A 42 -34.17 10.60 26.44
N TRP A 43 -35.07 10.20 25.52
CA TRP A 43 -36.30 9.46 25.91
C TRP A 43 -36.52 8.08 25.26
N ALA A 44 -35.62 7.62 24.39
CA ALA A 44 -35.78 6.33 23.71
C ALA A 44 -34.47 5.55 23.66
N TYR A 45 -33.87 5.33 24.83
CA TYR A 45 -32.69 4.49 24.99
C TYR A 45 -33.10 3.25 25.79
N GLN A 46 -33.28 2.12 25.10
CA GLN A 46 -33.45 0.82 25.75
C GLN A 46 -32.22 -0.03 25.49
N LYS A 47 -31.83 -0.84 26.49
CA LYS A 47 -30.67 -1.76 26.50
C LYS A 47 -30.64 -2.78 25.34
N TYR A 48 -31.68 -2.82 24.50
CA TYR A 48 -31.87 -3.76 23.39
C TYR A 48 -32.32 -3.08 22.07
N ASP A 49 -31.98 -1.79 21.89
CA ASP A 49 -32.34 -0.95 20.73
C ASP A 49 -31.82 -1.41 19.37
N THR A 50 -31.01 -2.47 19.29
CA THR A 50 -30.37 -2.96 18.06
C THR A 50 -31.33 -3.49 16.99
N TYR A 51 -32.63 -3.48 17.25
CA TYR A 51 -33.65 -4.01 16.36
C TYR A 51 -34.73 -3.02 15.93
N ASN A 52 -34.61 -1.75 16.28
CA ASN A 52 -35.51 -0.70 15.78
C ASN A 52 -35.07 -0.24 14.38
N VAL A 53 -36.01 0.15 13.52
CA VAL A 53 -35.72 0.78 12.21
C VAL A 53 -35.48 2.27 12.41
N ARG A 54 -34.52 2.53 13.28
CA ARG A 54 -34.00 3.84 13.55
C ARG A 54 -32.69 3.91 12.77
N LEU A 55 -32.72 4.51 11.60
CA LEU A 55 -31.52 4.80 10.82
C LEU A 55 -30.99 6.13 11.36
N GLY A 56 -30.43 6.08 12.58
CA GLY A 56 -29.98 7.27 13.30
C GLY A 56 -31.09 8.23 13.70
N SER A 57 -31.09 9.40 13.08
CA SER A 57 -32.14 10.40 13.23
C SER A 57 -33.38 10.09 12.39
N MET A 58 -33.38 9.09 11.51
CA MET A 58 -34.56 8.73 10.71
C MET A 58 -35.30 7.53 11.32
N LEU A 59 -36.62 7.65 11.48
CA LEU A 59 -37.50 6.60 11.97
C LEU A 59 -38.60 6.34 10.95
N ILE A 60 -38.72 5.09 10.48
CA ILE A 60 -39.72 4.70 9.48
C ILE A 60 -40.94 4.10 10.19
N LYS A 61 -42.08 4.77 10.06
CA LYS A 61 -43.39 4.34 10.60
C LYS A 61 -44.49 4.45 9.55
N ASN A 62 -45.54 3.64 9.72
CA ASN A 62 -46.81 3.83 9.04
C ASN A 62 -47.92 3.99 10.09
N GLU A 63 -48.28 5.25 10.38
CA GLU A 63 -49.35 5.59 11.32
C GLU A 63 -50.75 5.49 10.69
N LEU A 64 -50.83 5.22 9.39
CA LEU A 64 -52.10 5.07 8.69
C LEU A 64 -52.77 3.74 9.04
N THR A 65 -54.08 3.71 8.93
CA THR A 65 -54.90 2.50 9.09
C THR A 65 -54.86 1.58 7.87
N THR A 66 -54.11 1.95 6.83
CA THR A 66 -53.94 1.18 5.59
C THR A 66 -52.46 1.00 5.25
N PRO A 67 -52.07 -0.09 4.56
CA PRO A 67 -50.70 -0.26 4.09
C PRO A 67 -50.30 0.82 3.08
N THR A 68 -49.02 1.15 3.01
CA THR A 68 -48.49 2.09 2.01
C THR A 68 -48.44 1.48 0.60
N LYS A 69 -48.26 2.29 -0.45
CA LYS A 69 -47.72 1.82 -1.74
C LYS A 69 -46.36 1.16 -1.50
N PRO A 70 -45.94 0.22 -2.37
CA PRO A 70 -44.62 -0.39 -2.29
C PRO A 70 -43.50 0.64 -2.15
N LYS A 71 -42.57 0.41 -1.22
CA LYS A 71 -41.45 1.33 -0.96
C LYS A 71 -40.12 0.71 -1.35
N THR A 72 -39.19 1.56 -1.77
CA THR A 72 -37.79 1.22 -2.02
C THR A 72 -36.91 2.02 -1.08
N ILE A 73 -35.91 1.34 -0.51
CA ILE A 73 -34.86 1.98 0.27
C ILE A 73 -33.53 1.83 -0.47
N GLU A 74 -32.82 2.95 -0.63
CA GLU A 74 -31.48 3.01 -1.21
C GLU A 74 -30.56 3.72 -0.23
N MET A 75 -29.41 3.13 0.08
CA MET A 75 -28.40 3.71 0.97
C MET A 75 -27.08 3.83 0.23
N THR A 76 -26.46 5.00 0.31
CA THR A 76 -25.04 5.22 0.00
C THR A 76 -24.33 5.45 1.32
N ILE A 77 -23.35 4.62 1.63
CA ILE A 77 -22.86 4.43 2.99
C ILE A 77 -21.38 4.79 3.05
N ASP A 78 -21.04 5.58 4.07
CA ASP A 78 -19.69 6.03 4.37
C ASP A 78 -19.03 6.69 3.15
N GLU A 79 -19.65 7.72 2.59
CA GLU A 79 -19.16 8.40 1.38
C GLU A 79 -17.68 8.86 1.50
N THR A 80 -17.21 9.05 2.73
CA THR A 80 -15.86 9.49 3.09
C THR A 80 -14.87 8.35 3.33
N ASP A 81 -15.31 7.09 3.24
CA ASP A 81 -14.48 5.88 3.38
C ASP A 81 -13.72 5.80 4.71
N THR A 82 -14.39 6.22 5.78
CA THR A 82 -13.87 6.37 7.15
C THR A 82 -14.08 5.13 8.02
N ALA A 83 -14.90 4.18 7.60
CA ALA A 83 -15.25 3.00 8.37
C ALA A 83 -15.25 1.71 7.51
N ILE A 84 -15.21 0.58 8.20
CA ILE A 84 -15.42 -0.75 7.64
C ILE A 84 -16.87 -1.15 7.96
N ILE A 85 -17.73 -1.07 6.95
CA ILE A 85 -19.15 -1.37 7.09
C ILE A 85 -19.42 -2.85 6.87
N ARG A 86 -19.81 -3.55 7.93
CA ARG A 86 -20.05 -5.00 7.95
C ARG A 86 -21.52 -5.36 7.89
N GLY A 87 -22.42 -4.42 8.17
CA GLY A 87 -23.84 -4.65 8.00
C GLY A 87 -24.70 -3.41 7.97
N VAL A 88 -25.94 -3.58 7.51
CA VAL A 88 -26.93 -2.50 7.31
C VAL A 88 -28.29 -2.98 7.77
N THR A 89 -29.01 -2.16 8.54
CA THR A 89 -30.39 -2.45 8.94
C THR A 89 -31.40 -1.86 7.96
N ILE A 90 -32.46 -2.62 7.69
CA ILE A 90 -33.61 -2.18 6.90
C ILE A 90 -34.92 -2.46 7.64
N PRO A 91 -36.04 -1.81 7.26
CA PRO A 91 -37.34 -2.13 7.83
C PRO A 91 -37.74 -3.59 7.62
N TYR A 92 -38.35 -4.18 8.64
CA TYR A 92 -38.87 -5.54 8.55
C TYR A 92 -40.26 -5.71 9.18
N HIS A 93 -41.12 -6.46 8.50
CA HIS A 93 -42.32 -7.09 9.03
C HIS A 93 -42.56 -8.41 8.28
N THR A 94 -43.29 -9.35 8.89
CA THR A 94 -43.62 -10.65 8.25
C THR A 94 -44.48 -10.50 7.00
N ASP A 95 -45.29 -9.44 6.96
CA ASP A 95 -46.26 -9.18 5.88
C ASP A 95 -45.67 -8.34 4.73
N MET A 96 -44.42 -7.89 4.87
CA MET A 96 -43.69 -7.20 3.82
C MET A 96 -43.05 -8.21 2.85
N VAL A 97 -42.98 -7.84 1.57
CA VAL A 97 -42.40 -8.67 0.51
C VAL A 97 -41.16 -7.97 -0.04
N TYR A 98 -39.99 -8.58 0.18
CA TYR A 98 -38.70 -8.01 -0.19
C TYR A 98 -38.25 -8.50 -1.56
N GLY A 99 -37.92 -7.55 -2.43
CA GLY A 99 -37.25 -7.80 -3.70
C GLY A 99 -35.77 -8.16 -3.53
N ASN A 100 -35.05 -8.21 -4.64
CA ASN A 100 -33.62 -8.45 -4.64
C ASN A 100 -32.85 -7.32 -3.94
N ILE A 101 -31.75 -7.70 -3.28
CA ILE A 101 -30.83 -6.78 -2.62
C ILE A 101 -29.70 -6.48 -3.61
N TYR A 102 -29.65 -5.26 -4.11
CA TYR A 102 -28.55 -4.77 -4.95
C TYR A 102 -27.53 -4.09 -4.07
N TRP A 103 -26.24 -4.35 -4.29
CA TRP A 103 -25.20 -3.87 -3.40
C TRP A 103 -23.89 -3.54 -4.13
N THR A 104 -23.10 -2.66 -3.53
CA THR A 104 -21.70 -2.40 -3.93
C THR A 104 -20.79 -2.41 -2.69
N SER A 105 -19.51 -2.71 -2.88
CA SER A 105 -18.50 -2.74 -1.81
C SER A 105 -17.34 -1.77 -2.06
N ALA A 106 -16.48 -1.60 -1.06
CA ALA A 106 -15.34 -0.68 -1.10
C ALA A 106 -14.26 -1.14 -2.09
N SER A 107 -14.12 -2.45 -2.30
CA SER A 107 -13.25 -3.01 -3.34
C SER A 107 -13.75 -2.76 -4.77
N GLY A 108 -14.95 -2.20 -4.93
CA GLY A 108 -15.60 -1.98 -6.22
C GLY A 108 -16.41 -3.18 -6.70
N ALA A 109 -16.54 -4.25 -5.90
CA ALA A 109 -17.43 -5.35 -6.22
C ALA A 109 -18.90 -4.89 -6.16
N SER A 110 -19.75 -5.52 -6.98
CA SER A 110 -21.19 -5.27 -6.97
C SER A 110 -21.93 -6.56 -7.29
N GLY A 111 -23.18 -6.66 -6.81
CA GLY A 111 -23.93 -7.89 -6.98
C GLY A 111 -25.41 -7.76 -6.64
N VAL A 112 -26.09 -8.88 -6.81
CA VAL A 112 -27.51 -9.05 -6.50
C VAL A 112 -27.65 -10.27 -5.59
N ALA A 113 -28.26 -10.07 -4.42
CA ALA A 113 -28.55 -11.13 -3.48
C ALA A 113 -30.07 -11.32 -3.32
N SER A 114 -30.48 -12.56 -3.06
CA SER A 114 -31.87 -12.89 -2.71
C SER A 114 -32.22 -12.37 -1.33
N SER A 115 -33.47 -11.95 -1.10
CA SER A 115 -33.96 -11.54 0.22
C SER A 115 -33.94 -12.65 1.28
N SER A 116 -33.63 -13.90 0.89
CA SER A 116 -33.39 -15.00 1.82
C SER A 116 -32.19 -14.80 2.75
N ILE A 117 -31.26 -13.90 2.42
CA ILE A 117 -30.09 -13.61 3.27
C ILE A 117 -30.41 -12.70 4.47
N LEU A 118 -31.62 -12.10 4.50
CA LEU A 118 -32.02 -11.17 5.55
C LEU A 118 -32.06 -11.88 6.90
N GLN A 119 -31.32 -11.34 7.87
CA GLN A 119 -31.42 -11.76 9.26
C GLN A 119 -32.52 -10.96 9.95
N LYS A 120 -33.65 -11.61 10.18
CA LYS A 120 -34.93 -10.96 10.53
C LYS A 120 -35.08 -10.82 12.04
N SER A 121 -35.54 -9.67 12.51
CA SER A 121 -35.81 -9.41 13.92
C SER A 121 -36.99 -8.45 14.11
N ASN A 122 -38.19 -9.02 14.29
CA ASN A 122 -39.47 -8.34 14.54
C ASN A 122 -39.78 -7.12 13.65
N VAL A 123 -39.18 -5.96 13.96
CA VAL A 123 -39.38 -4.71 13.23
C VAL A 123 -38.22 -4.36 12.28
N SER A 124 -37.05 -5.01 12.33
CA SER A 124 -35.93 -4.75 11.40
C SER A 124 -35.29 -6.03 10.85
N ALA A 125 -34.51 -5.90 9.77
CA ALA A 125 -33.68 -6.98 9.25
C ALA A 125 -32.25 -6.48 9.00
N LEU A 126 -31.26 -7.32 9.27
CA LEU A 126 -29.84 -7.07 9.06
C LEU A 126 -29.36 -7.75 7.77
N ILE A 127 -28.62 -6.99 6.96
CA ILE A 127 -27.83 -7.47 5.83
C ILE A 127 -26.36 -7.38 6.23
N THR A 128 -25.58 -8.47 6.15
CA THR A 128 -24.14 -8.45 6.45
C THR A 128 -23.30 -8.58 5.19
N ASN A 129 -22.08 -8.02 5.19
CA ASN A 129 -21.16 -8.11 4.06
C ASN A 129 -20.83 -9.58 3.72
N THR A 130 -20.62 -10.41 4.73
CA THR A 130 -20.40 -11.85 4.57
C THR A 130 -21.59 -12.58 3.93
N ALA A 131 -22.83 -12.19 4.26
CA ALA A 131 -24.03 -12.74 3.62
C ALA A 131 -24.18 -12.29 2.14
N LEU A 132 -23.50 -11.20 1.76
CA LEU A 132 -23.35 -10.76 0.37
C LEU A 132 -22.18 -11.44 -0.35
N GLY A 133 -21.41 -12.30 0.34
CA GLY A 133 -20.23 -12.98 -0.20
C GLY A 133 -18.95 -12.15 -0.19
N LEU A 134 -18.93 -11.05 0.58
CA LEU A 134 -17.76 -10.17 0.73
C LEU A 134 -16.81 -10.65 1.83
N ASP A 135 -15.54 -10.29 1.70
CA ASP A 135 -14.57 -10.39 2.79
C ASP A 135 -15.02 -9.57 4.01
N ILE A 136 -14.69 -10.03 5.21
CA ILE A 136 -15.13 -9.39 6.47
C ILE A 136 -14.64 -7.94 6.60
N ASN A 137 -13.56 -7.57 5.90
CA ASN A 137 -13.02 -6.22 5.86
C ASN A 137 -13.39 -5.43 4.59
N ASP A 138 -14.07 -6.05 3.61
CA ASP A 138 -14.64 -5.32 2.49
C ASP A 138 -15.97 -4.68 2.90
N SER A 139 -15.98 -3.35 2.87
CA SER A 139 -17.06 -2.53 3.41
C SER A 139 -18.23 -2.44 2.44
N ILE A 140 -19.46 -2.56 2.93
CA ILE A 140 -20.65 -2.25 2.13
C ILE A 140 -20.68 -0.73 1.85
N LYS A 141 -20.81 -0.34 0.58
CA LYS A 141 -20.88 1.07 0.14
C LYS A 141 -22.27 1.47 -0.33
N SER A 142 -23.04 0.52 -0.84
CA SER A 142 -24.44 0.79 -1.12
C SER A 142 -25.32 -0.44 -0.96
N ILE A 143 -26.58 -0.19 -0.63
CA ILE A 143 -27.66 -1.18 -0.61
C ILE A 143 -28.87 -0.55 -1.29
N LYS A 144 -29.58 -1.33 -2.11
CA LYS A 144 -30.91 -0.99 -2.61
C LYS A 144 -31.82 -2.21 -2.51
N VAL A 145 -32.98 -2.01 -1.87
CA VAL A 145 -33.98 -3.06 -1.64
C VAL A 145 -35.38 -2.51 -1.86
N ASP A 146 -36.18 -3.24 -2.64
CA ASP A 146 -37.63 -3.01 -2.70
C ASP A 146 -38.28 -3.73 -1.51
N LEU A 147 -38.90 -2.97 -0.61
CA LEU A 147 -39.46 -3.43 0.66
C LEU A 147 -40.92 -3.92 0.54
N GLY A 148 -41.59 -3.61 -0.56
CA GLY A 148 -43.03 -3.82 -0.71
C GLY A 148 -43.86 -2.83 0.14
N PRO A 149 -45.18 -3.05 0.27
CA PRO A 149 -46.06 -2.25 1.12
C PRO A 149 -45.65 -2.32 2.60
N ILE A 150 -45.52 -1.18 3.27
CA ILE A 150 -45.35 -1.16 4.73
C ILE A 150 -46.74 -1.33 5.37
N PRO A 151 -46.94 -2.31 6.27
CA PRO A 151 -48.24 -2.59 6.88
C PRO A 151 -48.82 -1.40 7.63
N ALA A 152 -50.15 -1.36 7.75
CA ALA A 152 -50.85 -0.39 8.60
C ALA A 152 -50.36 -0.49 10.05
N GLN A 153 -50.24 0.64 10.74
CA GLN A 153 -49.79 0.71 12.14
C GLN A 153 -48.38 0.16 12.40
N TYR A 154 -47.54 0.08 11.37
CA TYR A 154 -46.16 -0.33 11.53
C TYR A 154 -45.37 0.73 12.30
N ASP A 155 -44.97 0.41 13.53
CA ASP A 155 -44.37 1.39 14.44
C ASP A 155 -42.84 1.54 14.26
N GLY A 156 -42.20 0.66 13.49
CA GLY A 156 -40.73 0.66 13.28
C GLY A 156 -39.90 0.47 14.56
N VAL A 157 -40.57 0.35 15.72
CA VAL A 157 -40.02 0.27 17.06
C VAL A 157 -40.58 -1.00 17.70
N ARG A 158 -39.70 -1.80 18.29
CA ARG A 158 -40.08 -2.99 19.05
C ARG A 158 -40.58 -2.55 20.43
N PRO A 159 -41.82 -2.88 20.82
CA PRO A 159 -42.27 -2.65 22.18
C PRO A 159 -41.48 -3.54 23.14
N GLN A 160 -40.75 -2.96 24.09
CA GLN A 160 -40.34 -3.71 25.29
C GLN A 160 -41.30 -3.43 26.44
N ARG A 161 -41.50 -4.44 27.29
CA ARG A 161 -42.18 -4.25 28.57
C ARG A 161 -41.35 -3.29 29.42
N ASP A 162 -41.85 -2.05 29.45
CA ASP A 162 -41.71 -1.03 30.48
C ASP A 162 -40.38 -0.93 31.27
N LEU A 163 -39.62 0.13 31.00
CA LEU A 163 -38.48 0.58 31.82
C LEU A 163 -38.91 1.13 33.19
N LEU A 164 -40.20 1.25 33.49
CA LEU A 164 -40.68 1.58 34.83
C LEU A 164 -40.53 0.42 35.83
N ASP A 165 -40.18 -0.79 35.37
CA ASP A 165 -39.96 -1.97 36.21
C ASP A 165 -38.46 -2.27 36.46
N THR A 166 -37.64 -1.21 36.58
CA THR A 166 -36.32 -1.33 37.21
C THR A 166 -36.47 -1.16 38.72
N TRP A 167 -35.77 -1.96 39.54
CA TRP A 167 -35.79 -1.83 41.02
C TRP A 167 -35.49 -0.40 41.49
N ASN A 168 -34.75 0.39 40.69
CA ASN A 168 -34.38 1.77 41.01
C ASN A 168 -35.08 2.78 40.08
N PRO A 169 -36.15 3.46 40.54
CA PRO A 169 -36.89 4.45 39.75
C PRO A 169 -36.09 5.70 39.36
N ASN A 170 -34.82 5.83 39.79
CA ASN A 170 -33.90 6.88 39.33
C ASN A 170 -33.10 6.49 38.07
N ASN A 171 -33.11 5.22 37.64
CA ASN A 171 -32.48 4.75 36.40
C ASN A 171 -33.35 5.05 35.14
N LYS A 172 -34.03 6.18 35.14
CA LYS A 172 -34.93 6.59 34.04
C LYS A 172 -34.21 7.17 32.82
N PHE A 173 -32.89 7.32 32.89
CA PHE A 173 -32.08 7.88 31.83
C PHE A 173 -30.90 6.96 31.56
N ILE A 174 -30.81 6.47 30.32
CA ILE A 174 -29.57 5.91 29.80
C ILE A 174 -28.68 7.10 29.42
N SER A 175 -27.55 7.26 30.10
CA SER A 175 -26.57 8.31 29.79
C SER A 175 -25.89 8.03 28.44
N ASP A 176 -25.50 9.09 27.72
CA ASP A 176 -24.66 8.96 26.51
C ASP A 176 -23.49 8.01 26.79
N GLY A 177 -23.44 6.90 26.07
CA GLY A 177 -22.43 5.85 26.21
C GLY A 177 -22.84 4.59 26.98
N GLU A 178 -24.06 4.44 27.48
CA GLU A 178 -24.50 3.19 28.15
C GLU A 178 -24.88 2.04 27.20
N TYR A 179 -24.74 2.22 25.89
CA TYR A 179 -24.82 1.11 24.96
C TYR A 179 -23.61 0.18 25.12
N TYR A 180 -23.90 -1.03 25.61
CA TYR A 180 -22.95 -2.12 25.74
C TYR A 180 -22.40 -2.53 24.38
N GLY A 181 -21.28 -1.95 23.95
CA GLY A 181 -20.39 -2.59 23.00
C GLY A 181 -21.02 -3.04 21.68
N TRP A 182 -22.00 -2.34 21.13
CA TRP A 182 -22.45 -2.61 19.77
C TRP A 182 -21.74 -1.58 18.91
N SER A 183 -20.87 -2.00 17.98
CA SER A 183 -20.30 -1.10 16.97
C SER A 183 -21.38 -0.73 15.93
N TYR A 184 -22.45 -0.14 16.44
CA TYR A 184 -23.57 0.43 15.73
C TYR A 184 -23.23 1.90 15.51
N ILE A 185 -22.94 2.22 14.26
CA ILE A 185 -22.83 3.60 13.82
C ILE A 185 -24.27 4.10 13.77
N PRO A 186 -24.63 5.19 14.49
CA PRO A 186 -26.02 5.59 14.72
C PRO A 186 -26.67 6.22 13.48
N ASN A 187 -26.63 5.54 12.34
CA ASN A 187 -27.28 5.84 11.07
C ASN A 187 -27.80 4.57 10.38
N GLY A 188 -28.00 3.47 11.13
CA GLY A 188 -28.50 2.21 10.58
C GLY A 188 -27.44 1.28 10.02
N VAL A 189 -26.19 1.48 10.42
CA VAL A 189 -25.03 0.81 9.86
C VAL A 189 -24.24 0.14 10.99
N TYR A 190 -23.80 -1.08 10.74
CA TYR A 190 -22.92 -1.84 11.62
C TYR A 190 -21.53 -1.92 11.01
N GLY A 191 -20.52 -1.59 11.80
CA GLY A 191 -19.15 -1.48 11.30
C GLY A 191 -18.26 -0.78 12.32
N SER A 192 -16.96 -0.76 12.08
CA SER A 192 -15.99 -0.06 12.94
C SER A 192 -15.23 1.00 12.14
N TRP A 193 -14.75 2.04 12.81
CA TRP A 193 -13.87 3.03 12.17
C TRP A 193 -12.60 2.37 11.66
N LYS A 194 -12.05 2.86 10.54
CA LYS A 194 -10.75 2.40 10.08
C LYS A 194 -9.66 2.81 11.07
N VAL A 195 -8.57 2.06 11.04
CA VAL A 195 -7.37 2.38 11.80
C VAL A 195 -6.96 3.85 11.58
N GLY A 196 -6.83 4.61 12.66
CA GLY A 196 -6.30 5.97 12.66
C GLY A 196 -7.29 7.08 12.31
N THR A 197 -8.59 6.78 12.18
CA THR A 197 -9.62 7.79 11.89
C THR A 197 -10.58 8.02 13.06
N ASN A 198 -10.96 9.28 13.24
CA ASN A 198 -12.05 9.72 14.11
C ASN A 198 -13.10 10.52 13.30
N ALA A 199 -13.14 10.36 11.99
CA ALA A 199 -14.10 11.05 11.16
C ALA A 199 -15.52 10.46 11.31
N ASP A 200 -16.52 11.32 11.14
CA ASP A 200 -17.92 10.89 11.16
C ASP A 200 -18.25 10.04 9.92
N VAL A 201 -19.06 9.01 10.11
CA VAL A 201 -19.57 8.18 9.02
C VAL A 201 -20.83 8.82 8.46
N LYS A 202 -20.79 9.21 7.19
CA LYS A 202 -21.92 9.84 6.50
C LYS A 202 -22.66 8.83 5.63
N THR A 203 -23.97 8.73 5.81
CA THR A 203 -24.85 7.86 5.04
C THR A 203 -25.96 8.66 4.42
N THR A 204 -26.13 8.55 3.12
CA THR A 204 -27.26 9.11 2.37
C THR A 204 -28.30 8.01 2.17
N VAL A 205 -29.50 8.19 2.70
CA VAL A 205 -30.63 7.27 2.56
C VAL A 205 -31.69 7.90 1.68
N LYS A 206 -32.17 7.17 0.68
CA LYS A 206 -33.34 7.54 -0.12
C LYS A 206 -34.46 6.55 0.18
N PHE A 207 -35.65 7.08 0.47
CA PHE A 207 -36.82 6.28 0.79
C PHE A 207 -38.03 6.80 0.02
N TYR A 208 -38.50 6.03 -0.96
CA TYR A 208 -39.46 6.49 -1.97
C TYR A 208 -40.38 5.37 -2.44
N THR A 209 -41.42 5.72 -3.20
CA THR A 209 -42.35 4.73 -3.78
C THR A 209 -41.67 3.92 -4.89
N THR A 210 -41.76 2.59 -4.83
CA THR A 210 -41.12 1.71 -5.81
C THR A 210 -41.57 2.04 -7.23
N GLY A 211 -40.61 2.18 -8.15
CA GLY A 211 -40.85 2.53 -9.55
C GLY A 211 -40.89 4.04 -9.85
N THR A 212 -40.81 4.91 -8.84
CA THR A 212 -40.66 6.37 -9.05
C THR A 212 -39.19 6.81 -8.99
N ILE A 213 -38.90 8.01 -9.49
CA ILE A 213 -37.58 8.64 -9.33
C ILE A 213 -37.56 9.36 -7.97
N PRO A 214 -36.58 9.11 -7.09
CA PRO A 214 -36.50 9.79 -5.79
C PRO A 214 -36.27 11.30 -5.95
N THR A 215 -36.97 12.08 -5.15
CA THR A 215 -36.84 13.55 -5.10
C THR A 215 -35.95 13.99 -3.92
N ALA A 216 -35.68 15.30 -3.82
CA ALA A 216 -34.95 15.85 -2.69
C ALA A 216 -35.68 15.63 -1.34
N GLY A 217 -37.02 15.55 -1.35
CA GLY A 217 -37.80 15.26 -0.13
C GLY A 217 -37.75 13.81 0.33
N ASP A 218 -37.30 12.90 -0.56
CA ASP A 218 -37.14 11.47 -0.29
C ASP A 218 -35.70 11.12 0.17
N THR A 219 -34.80 12.11 0.25
CA THR A 219 -33.37 11.93 0.52
C THR A 219 -33.00 12.47 1.92
N TYR A 220 -32.27 11.67 2.68
CA TYR A 220 -31.89 11.92 4.07
C TYR A 220 -30.39 11.74 4.23
N HIS A 221 -29.74 12.67 4.93
CA HIS A 221 -28.32 12.57 5.27
C HIS A 221 -28.17 12.30 6.76
N LEU A 222 -27.51 11.20 7.08
CA LEU A 222 -27.33 10.70 8.44
C LEU A 222 -25.84 10.72 8.78
N THR A 223 -25.52 11.20 9.98
CA THR A 223 -24.13 11.31 10.46
C THR A 223 -23.93 10.45 11.70
N GLY A 224 -23.12 9.40 11.58
CA GLY A 224 -22.64 8.63 12.71
C GLY A 224 -21.41 9.28 13.33
N LYS A 225 -21.55 9.83 14.53
CA LYS A 225 -20.44 10.50 15.23
C LYS A 225 -19.42 9.51 15.77
N SER A 226 -18.14 9.79 15.57
CA SER A 226 -17.06 9.05 16.23
C SER A 226 -16.97 9.43 17.72
N LYS A 227 -16.42 8.52 18.52
CA LYS A 227 -16.03 8.80 19.91
C LYS A 227 -14.67 8.17 20.20
N ALA A 228 -14.03 8.63 21.27
CA ALA A 228 -12.78 8.03 21.74
C ALA A 228 -13.00 6.53 22.02
N PRO A 229 -12.06 5.64 21.63
CA PRO A 229 -12.14 4.23 21.97
C PRO A 229 -12.16 4.05 23.49
N GLU A 230 -13.08 3.26 24.01
CA GLU A 230 -13.23 3.04 25.46
C GLU A 230 -12.63 1.69 25.86
N VAL A 231 -11.98 1.64 27.02
CA VAL A 231 -11.50 0.40 27.65
C VAL A 231 -12.20 0.23 29.01
N LYS A 232 -12.84 -0.92 29.24
CA LYS A 232 -13.62 -1.19 30.45
C LYS A 232 -13.03 -2.34 31.27
N ASN A 233 -13.21 -2.25 32.59
CA ASN A 233 -12.85 -3.34 33.51
C ASN A 233 -13.64 -4.61 33.24
N GLY A 234 -13.02 -5.75 33.49
CA GLY A 234 -13.72 -7.04 33.52
C GLY A 234 -14.24 -7.37 34.92
N VAL A 235 -14.75 -8.60 35.06
CA VAL A 235 -15.25 -9.13 36.33
C VAL A 235 -14.34 -10.27 36.75
N GLY A 236 -13.79 -10.17 37.95
CA GLY A 236 -12.80 -11.09 38.49
C GLY A 236 -13.27 -11.84 39.72
N THR A 237 -12.53 -12.88 40.06
CA THR A 237 -12.65 -13.60 41.32
C THR A 237 -11.29 -14.14 41.72
N ILE A 238 -11.01 -14.10 43.01
CA ILE A 238 -9.91 -14.85 43.61
C ILE A 238 -10.51 -16.09 44.27
N ASN A 239 -9.95 -17.28 44.00
CA ASN A 239 -10.52 -18.53 44.49
C ASN A 239 -10.39 -18.76 46.01
N LYS A 240 -9.73 -17.84 46.72
CA LYS A 240 -9.49 -17.89 48.17
C LYS A 240 -9.68 -16.51 48.78
N THR A 241 -10.21 -16.47 50.00
CA THR A 241 -10.32 -15.24 50.79
C THR A 241 -9.11 -15.02 51.70
N GLN A 242 -8.37 -16.09 52.02
CA GLN A 242 -7.16 -16.03 52.84
C GLN A 242 -6.16 -17.13 52.45
N ILE A 243 -4.87 -16.82 52.53
CA ILE A 243 -3.75 -17.76 52.40
C ILE A 243 -2.73 -17.57 53.52
N LEU A 244 -1.86 -18.58 53.70
CA LEU A 244 -0.60 -18.45 54.44
C LEU A 244 0.53 -18.24 53.43
N GLY A 245 1.57 -17.48 53.78
CA GLY A 245 2.77 -17.39 52.95
C GLY A 245 3.36 -18.79 52.71
N GLY A 246 3.80 -19.02 51.47
CA GLY A 246 4.13 -20.34 50.93
C GLY A 246 2.98 -21.01 50.17
N ASN A 247 1.73 -20.52 50.29
CA ASN A 247 0.59 -21.05 49.54
C ASN A 247 0.32 -20.27 48.26
N SER A 248 -0.49 -20.86 47.38
CA SER A 248 -0.91 -20.26 46.12
C SER A 248 -2.43 -20.04 46.07
N PHE A 249 -2.86 -19.13 45.22
CA PHE A 249 -4.26 -18.88 44.87
C PHE A 249 -4.37 -18.65 43.36
N THR A 250 -5.59 -18.73 42.84
CA THR A 250 -5.86 -18.54 41.42
C THR A 250 -6.69 -17.28 41.25
N VAL A 251 -6.24 -16.42 40.34
CA VAL A 251 -7.00 -15.31 39.81
C VAL A 251 -7.67 -15.77 38.53
N SER A 252 -8.98 -15.57 38.42
CA SER A 252 -9.69 -15.77 37.15
C SER A 252 -10.75 -14.72 36.95
N GLY A 253 -11.06 -14.41 35.71
CA GLY A 253 -12.16 -13.51 35.41
C GLY A 253 -12.45 -13.41 33.94
N ARG A 254 -13.50 -12.67 33.64
CA ARG A 254 -14.01 -12.44 32.30
C ARG A 254 -13.77 -11.00 31.91
N ILE A 255 -13.14 -10.81 30.77
CA ILE A 255 -13.11 -9.55 30.04
C ILE A 255 -14.23 -9.66 29.02
N ASP A 256 -15.28 -8.88 29.24
CA ASP A 256 -16.44 -8.88 28.35
C ASP A 256 -16.08 -8.27 26.99
N ASP A 257 -16.66 -8.79 25.92
CA ASP A 257 -16.52 -8.28 24.55
C ASP A 257 -16.90 -6.78 24.47
N ALA A 258 -17.87 -6.37 25.29
CA ALA A 258 -18.32 -5.00 25.43
C ALA A 258 -17.29 -4.06 26.10
N ASN A 259 -16.15 -4.59 26.55
CA ASN A 259 -15.10 -3.83 27.24
C ASN A 259 -14.12 -3.15 26.30
N TRP A 260 -14.11 -3.56 25.03
CA TRP A 260 -13.32 -2.95 23.98
C TRP A 260 -14.31 -2.41 22.97
N ASP A 261 -14.32 -1.12 22.71
CA ASP A 261 -15.09 -0.57 21.60
C ASP A 261 -14.32 -0.90 20.32
N TRP A 262 -14.42 -2.14 19.82
CA TRP A 262 -13.46 -2.78 18.91
C TRP A 262 -13.26 -1.99 17.60
N ASN A 263 -12.43 -0.98 17.73
CA ASN A 263 -11.64 -0.40 16.68
C ASN A 263 -10.57 -1.46 16.33
N PRO A 264 -10.29 -1.73 15.05
CA PRO A 264 -9.18 -2.60 14.62
C PRO A 264 -7.80 -2.22 15.20
N LEU A 265 -7.69 -1.07 15.87
CA LEU A 265 -6.53 -0.64 16.66
C LEU A 265 -6.46 -1.13 18.11
N GLN A 266 -7.51 -1.77 18.64
CA GLN A 266 -7.59 -2.14 20.05
C GLN A 266 -7.06 -3.57 20.34
N GLU A 267 -5.82 -3.89 19.94
CA GLU A 267 -5.21 -5.16 20.36
C GLU A 267 -5.04 -5.15 21.90
N PRO A 268 -5.62 -6.12 22.63
CA PRO A 268 -5.54 -6.12 24.08
C PRO A 268 -4.13 -6.45 24.55
N GLU A 269 -3.72 -5.75 25.58
CA GLU A 269 -2.49 -5.97 26.30
C GLU A 269 -2.79 -6.22 27.77
N ILE A 270 -2.08 -7.18 28.34
CA ILE A 270 -2.14 -7.50 29.75
C ILE A 270 -0.78 -7.23 30.37
N TYR A 271 -0.81 -6.58 31.52
CA TYR A 271 0.34 -6.39 32.38
C TYR A 271 0.14 -7.24 33.62
N VAL A 272 1.07 -8.16 33.85
CA VAL A 272 1.13 -8.94 35.09
C VAL A 272 2.03 -8.17 36.06
N ILE A 273 1.46 -7.80 37.19
CA ILE A 273 2.11 -7.00 38.23
C ILE A 273 2.40 -7.94 39.40
N MET A 274 3.62 -8.01 39.90
CA MET A 274 3.96 -8.86 41.04
C MET A 274 4.66 -8.02 42.11
N PRO A 275 3.96 -7.70 43.21
CA PRO A 275 4.59 -7.17 44.40
C PRO A 275 5.61 -8.15 44.98
N GLU A 276 6.52 -7.64 45.81
CA GLU A 276 7.57 -8.42 46.45
C GLU A 276 7.03 -9.68 47.16
N GLY A 277 7.70 -10.81 46.92
CA GLY A 277 7.34 -12.12 47.47
C GLY A 277 6.26 -12.88 46.68
N PHE A 278 5.68 -12.28 45.64
CA PHE A 278 4.77 -12.96 44.73
C PHE A 278 5.45 -13.38 43.43
N THR A 279 5.04 -14.53 42.91
CA THR A 279 5.31 -15.00 41.55
C THR A 279 4.03 -15.51 40.92
N TYR A 280 4.04 -15.77 39.62
CA TYR A 280 2.89 -16.33 38.92
C TYR A 280 3.27 -17.45 37.97
N SER A 281 2.28 -18.27 37.65
CA SER A 281 2.39 -19.31 36.63
C SER A 281 1.05 -19.54 35.93
N ASN A 282 1.05 -20.38 34.90
CA ASN A 282 -0.15 -20.85 34.21
C ASN A 282 -1.06 -19.71 33.69
N LEU A 283 -0.48 -18.60 33.22
CA LEU A 283 -1.25 -17.54 32.58
C LEU A 283 -1.87 -18.05 31.28
N GLN A 284 -3.19 -17.99 31.22
CA GLN A 284 -4.01 -18.47 30.12
C GLN A 284 -5.08 -17.45 29.76
N VAL A 285 -5.36 -17.36 28.47
CA VAL A 285 -6.49 -16.60 27.93
C VAL A 285 -7.32 -17.48 26.98
N THR A 286 -8.61 -17.18 26.83
CA THR A 286 -9.47 -17.75 25.78
C THR A 286 -9.71 -16.75 24.67
N GLU A 287 -10.08 -17.20 23.46
CA GLU A 287 -10.36 -16.32 22.31
C GLU A 287 -9.18 -15.39 21.92
N GLY A 288 -7.94 -15.84 22.18
CA GLY A 288 -6.71 -15.15 21.79
C GLY A 288 -5.46 -15.98 22.12
N THR A 289 -4.32 -15.57 21.57
CA THR A 289 -3.01 -16.18 21.79
C THR A 289 -2.10 -15.20 22.50
N LEU A 290 -1.52 -15.61 23.64
CA LEU A 290 -0.55 -14.80 24.38
C LEU A 290 0.80 -14.77 23.67
N SER A 291 1.43 -13.60 23.63
CA SER A 291 2.85 -13.48 23.31
C SER A 291 3.73 -14.11 24.39
N ALA A 292 5.02 -14.28 24.10
CA ALA A 292 6.01 -14.45 25.16
C ALA A 292 5.99 -13.21 26.11
N PRO A 293 6.23 -13.39 27.41
CA PRO A 293 6.35 -12.26 28.33
C PRO A 293 7.49 -11.35 27.92
N THR A 294 7.24 -10.04 27.96
CA THR A 294 8.31 -9.03 27.93
C THR A 294 8.46 -8.47 29.34
N TYR A 295 9.64 -8.60 29.95
CA TYR A 295 9.90 -7.95 31.23
C TYR A 295 9.98 -6.43 31.03
N VAL A 296 9.08 -5.70 31.68
CA VAL A 296 9.00 -4.23 31.55
C VAL A 296 9.98 -3.57 32.51
N GLY A 297 10.16 -4.15 33.68
CA GLY A 297 11.09 -3.68 34.69
C GLY A 297 10.59 -3.91 36.11
N GLU A 298 11.35 -3.34 37.04
CA GLU A 298 11.02 -3.33 38.45
C GLU A 298 10.87 -1.90 38.96
N PHE A 299 9.85 -1.68 39.77
CA PHE A 299 9.50 -0.36 40.28
C PHE A 299 9.37 -0.42 41.81
N GLU A 300 9.57 0.71 42.48
CA GLU A 300 9.48 0.78 43.94
C GLU A 300 8.25 1.56 44.38
N LYS A 301 7.42 0.95 45.23
CA LYS A 301 6.25 1.58 45.85
C LYS A 301 6.27 1.28 47.34
N ASP A 302 6.31 2.33 48.15
CA ASP A 302 6.23 2.23 49.62
C ASP A 302 7.28 1.27 50.24
N GLY A 303 8.47 1.19 49.61
CA GLY A 303 9.59 0.33 50.00
C GLY A 303 9.55 -1.09 49.42
N ASP A 304 8.44 -1.49 48.82
CA ASP A 304 8.26 -2.81 48.21
C ASP A 304 8.60 -2.75 46.70
N LYS A 305 9.37 -3.73 46.19
CA LYS A 305 9.63 -3.87 44.76
C LYS A 305 8.43 -4.49 44.04
N ILE A 306 8.13 -4.00 42.84
CA ILE A 306 7.03 -4.46 42.00
C ILE A 306 7.60 -4.79 40.62
N LYS A 307 7.53 -6.07 40.25
CA LYS A 307 7.93 -6.54 38.92
C LYS A 307 6.75 -6.47 37.98
N VAL A 308 6.99 -6.07 36.74
CA VAL A 308 5.95 -5.97 35.72
C VAL A 308 6.37 -6.69 34.44
N TRP A 309 5.50 -7.55 33.94
CA TRP A 309 5.63 -8.19 32.63
C TRP A 309 4.47 -7.77 31.74
N LYS A 310 4.77 -7.58 30.46
CA LYS A 310 3.81 -7.23 29.42
C LYS A 310 3.55 -8.42 28.51
N TYR A 311 2.29 -8.62 28.17
CA TYR A 311 1.80 -9.59 27.21
C TYR A 311 0.92 -8.89 26.18
N SER A 312 1.22 -9.11 24.91
CA SER A 312 0.27 -8.81 23.84
C SER A 312 -0.61 -10.02 23.60
N ILE A 313 -1.89 -9.79 23.29
CA ILE A 313 -2.84 -10.84 22.96
C ILE A 313 -3.22 -10.71 21.49
N ASP A 314 -2.86 -11.71 20.69
CA ASP A 314 -3.33 -11.84 19.33
C ASP A 314 -4.69 -12.53 19.32
N ILE A 315 -5.73 -11.75 19.05
CA ILE A 315 -7.12 -12.19 18.96
C ILE A 315 -7.49 -12.72 17.56
N GLY A 316 -6.58 -12.66 16.57
CA GLY A 316 -6.81 -13.05 15.19
C GLY A 316 -7.58 -12.03 14.36
N GLN A 317 -7.82 -12.33 13.08
CA GLN A 317 -8.51 -11.42 12.14
C GLN A 317 -10.05 -11.47 12.26
N GLU A 318 -10.62 -12.60 12.65
CA GLU A 318 -12.08 -12.81 12.73
C GLU A 318 -12.75 -12.08 13.91
N THR A 319 -11.97 -11.66 14.90
CA THR A 319 -12.45 -11.02 16.13
C THR A 319 -12.28 -9.50 16.12
N ARG A 320 -11.59 -8.91 15.12
CA ARG A 320 -11.37 -7.44 14.98
C ARG A 320 -12.64 -6.63 14.64
N GLY A 321 -13.80 -7.12 15.05
CA GLY A 321 -15.11 -6.50 14.94
C GLY A 321 -16.01 -7.11 16.00
N GLN A 322 -16.55 -6.26 16.85
CA GLN A 322 -17.15 -6.56 18.15
C GLN A 322 -18.27 -7.61 18.19
N TYR A 323 -18.79 -8.11 17.06
CA TYR A 323 -19.75 -9.21 17.07
C TYR A 323 -19.73 -10.00 15.77
N GLN A 324 -19.92 -11.31 15.92
CA GLN A 324 -20.31 -12.20 14.84
C GLN A 324 -21.65 -11.73 14.24
N PRO A 325 -21.95 -12.03 12.96
CA PRO A 325 -23.19 -11.63 12.28
C PRO A 325 -24.50 -11.91 13.06
N ASN A 326 -24.47 -12.84 14.01
CA ASN A 326 -25.59 -13.33 14.83
C ASN A 326 -25.71 -12.68 16.22
N PHE A 327 -24.92 -11.64 16.55
CA PHE A 327 -24.95 -10.93 17.83
C PHE A 327 -24.51 -11.75 19.07
N THR A 328 -23.71 -12.80 18.90
CA THR A 328 -23.15 -13.54 20.05
C THR A 328 -21.87 -12.90 20.58
N SER A 329 -21.81 -12.64 21.90
CA SER A 329 -20.63 -12.13 22.62
C SER A 329 -19.48 -13.12 22.62
N LYS A 330 -18.29 -12.66 22.21
CA LYS A 330 -17.03 -13.37 22.41
C LYS A 330 -16.31 -12.79 23.62
N ASN A 331 -16.50 -13.44 24.77
CA ASN A 331 -15.85 -13.01 25.99
C ASN A 331 -14.49 -13.71 26.14
N MET A 332 -13.49 -12.94 26.54
CA MET A 332 -12.17 -13.47 26.88
C MET A 332 -12.16 -13.81 28.37
N THR A 333 -11.68 -15.00 28.70
CA THR A 333 -11.41 -15.38 30.09
C THR A 333 -9.91 -15.26 30.32
N VAL A 334 -9.51 -14.68 31.45
CA VAL A 334 -8.12 -14.68 31.92
C VAL A 334 -8.04 -15.54 33.16
N LYS A 335 -7.01 -16.38 33.25
CA LYS A 335 -6.73 -17.22 34.42
C LYS A 335 -5.23 -17.37 34.64
N PHE A 336 -4.78 -17.25 35.89
CA PHE A 336 -3.39 -17.52 36.28
C PHE A 336 -3.31 -17.86 37.76
N ASP A 337 -2.24 -18.56 38.12
CA ASP A 337 -1.93 -18.88 39.51
C ASP A 337 -0.92 -17.88 40.06
N VAL A 338 -1.15 -17.43 41.29
CA VAL A 338 -0.27 -16.55 42.05
C VAL A 338 0.28 -17.33 43.24
N HIS A 339 1.59 -17.35 43.37
CA HIS A 339 2.32 -18.01 44.45
C HIS A 339 2.88 -16.95 45.40
N ALA A 340 2.54 -17.04 46.67
CA ALA A 340 3.10 -16.20 47.72
C ALA A 340 4.21 -16.97 48.43
N ASP A 341 5.39 -16.40 48.57
CA ASP A 341 6.41 -16.93 49.48
C ASP A 341 6.17 -16.47 50.93
N LYS A 342 7.10 -16.81 51.83
CA LYS A 342 7.00 -16.47 53.25
C LYS A 342 7.49 -15.05 53.60
N THR A 343 8.03 -14.33 52.61
CA THR A 343 8.47 -12.93 52.76
C THR A 343 7.35 -11.93 52.47
N VAL A 344 6.29 -12.37 51.78
CA VAL A 344 5.13 -11.55 51.44
C VAL A 344 4.60 -10.81 52.66
N LYS A 345 4.42 -9.49 52.52
CA LYS A 345 3.86 -8.63 53.54
C LYS A 345 2.41 -9.00 53.87
N VAL A 346 2.09 -9.08 55.17
CA VAL A 346 0.75 -9.34 55.67
C VAL A 346 -0.18 -8.17 55.32
N ALA A 347 -1.05 -8.39 54.33
CA ALA A 347 -2.01 -7.40 53.83
C ALA A 347 -3.15 -8.11 53.08
N THR A 348 -4.16 -7.34 52.68
CA THR A 348 -5.16 -7.77 51.70
C THR A 348 -4.74 -7.29 50.32
N TYR A 349 -4.67 -8.20 49.36
CA TYR A 349 -4.34 -7.91 47.96
C TYR A 349 -5.57 -8.13 47.08
N HIS A 350 -5.74 -7.26 46.10
CA HIS A 350 -6.84 -7.26 45.14
C HIS A 350 -6.32 -7.63 43.75
N ILE A 351 -7.20 -7.96 42.80
CA ILE A 351 -6.75 -8.37 41.45
C ILE A 351 -5.96 -7.25 40.75
N ASN A 352 -6.27 -5.97 41.03
CA ASN A 352 -5.49 -4.84 40.52
C ASN A 352 -4.10 -4.67 41.13
N ASP A 353 -3.71 -5.49 42.14
CA ASP A 353 -2.32 -5.67 42.57
C ASP A 353 -1.55 -6.62 41.65
N PHE A 354 -2.26 -7.44 40.85
CA PHE A 354 -1.69 -8.51 40.05
C PHE A 354 -1.87 -8.37 38.54
N LEU A 355 -2.89 -7.61 38.10
CA LEU A 355 -3.34 -7.58 36.72
C LEU A 355 -3.76 -6.17 36.29
N GLY A 356 -3.11 -5.67 35.24
CA GLY A 356 -3.53 -4.50 34.47
C GLY A 356 -3.91 -4.91 33.05
N ILE A 357 -4.91 -4.25 32.48
CA ILE A 357 -5.49 -4.54 31.17
C ILE A 357 -5.60 -3.22 30.41
N THR A 358 -5.09 -3.18 29.18
CA THR A 358 -5.06 -2.00 28.31
C THR A 358 -5.03 -2.42 26.83
N THR A 359 -4.84 -1.48 25.92
CA THR A 359 -4.60 -1.77 24.51
C THR A 359 -3.23 -1.26 24.04
N LYS A 360 -2.67 -1.93 23.03
CA LYS A 360 -1.36 -1.69 22.42
C LYS A 360 -1.06 -0.24 22.08
N ASP A 361 -2.08 0.50 21.67
CA ASP A 361 -1.95 1.88 21.20
C ASP A 361 -2.76 2.86 22.06
N PHE A 362 -2.93 2.57 23.36
CA PHE A 362 -3.83 3.30 24.26
C PHE A 362 -3.72 4.83 24.12
N ASP A 363 -2.51 5.37 24.20
CA ASP A 363 -2.27 6.81 24.01
C ASP A 363 -2.34 7.26 22.56
N ALA A 364 -1.83 6.46 21.62
CA ALA A 364 -1.78 6.81 20.21
C ALA A 364 -3.17 6.96 19.59
N ILE A 365 -4.17 6.25 20.12
CA ILE A 365 -5.57 6.29 19.65
C ILE A 365 -6.47 7.18 20.50
N GLY A 366 -5.91 7.83 21.52
CA GLY A 366 -6.67 8.63 22.49
C GLY A 366 -7.71 7.79 23.23
N ALA A 367 -7.39 6.53 23.55
CA ALA A 367 -8.30 5.66 24.29
C ALA A 367 -8.57 6.23 25.68
N VAL A 368 -9.79 6.00 26.19
CA VAL A 368 -10.20 6.44 27.51
C VAL A 368 -10.68 5.26 28.33
N ILE A 369 -10.39 5.29 29.64
CA ILE A 369 -10.96 4.31 30.54
C ILE A 369 -12.41 4.68 30.85
N LYS A 370 -13.28 3.67 30.81
CA LYS A 370 -14.66 3.81 31.23
C LYS A 370 -14.99 2.86 32.37
N PRO A 371 -15.24 3.39 33.59
CA PRO A 371 -15.63 2.56 34.72
C PRO A 371 -17.02 1.98 34.49
N GLU A 372 -17.17 0.67 34.68
CA GLU A 372 -18.50 0.07 34.69
C GLU A 372 -19.30 0.52 35.93
N LYS A 373 -20.60 0.78 35.77
CA LYS A 373 -21.42 1.44 36.81
C LYS A 373 -21.64 0.60 38.07
N TRP A 374 -21.49 -0.72 38.00
CA TRP A 374 -21.92 -1.65 39.06
C TRP A 374 -20.78 -2.32 39.84
N ASP A 375 -19.52 -2.16 39.44
CA ASP A 375 -18.38 -2.73 40.19
C ASP A 375 -17.13 -1.83 40.13
N ARG A 376 -17.07 -0.84 41.04
CA ARG A 376 -16.01 0.17 41.13
C ARG A 376 -15.00 -0.08 42.25
N SER A 377 -15.11 -1.20 42.95
CA SER A 377 -14.10 -1.60 43.94
C SER A 377 -12.91 -2.22 43.21
N ASN A 378 -11.72 -1.61 43.32
CA ASN A 378 -10.45 -2.17 42.82
C ASN A 378 -10.38 -2.51 41.32
N TRP A 379 -11.11 -1.76 40.50
CA TRP A 379 -11.29 -1.99 39.07
C TRP A 379 -10.17 -1.45 38.16
N ASN A 380 -9.19 -0.72 38.69
CA ASN A 380 -8.12 -0.07 37.92
C ASN A 380 -6.78 -0.07 38.65
N THR A 381 -5.71 0.32 37.96
CA THR A 381 -4.32 0.35 38.48
C THR A 381 -3.82 1.76 38.83
N ASP A 382 -4.71 2.71 39.14
CA ASP A 382 -4.35 4.12 39.44
C ASP A 382 -3.25 4.22 40.51
N LYS A 383 -3.30 3.35 41.52
CA LYS A 383 -2.33 3.30 42.64
C LYS A 383 -0.88 3.06 42.20
N TYR A 384 -0.64 2.52 41.02
CA TYR A 384 0.70 2.28 40.47
C TYR A 384 1.07 3.19 39.31
N THR A 385 0.12 3.94 38.76
CA THR A 385 0.33 4.68 37.50
C THR A 385 1.49 5.67 37.60
N THR A 386 1.60 6.40 38.72
CA THR A 386 2.73 7.31 38.97
C THR A 386 4.06 6.57 39.13
N VAL A 387 4.05 5.40 39.78
CA VAL A 387 5.27 4.61 40.02
C VAL A 387 5.81 4.00 38.74
N PHE A 388 4.93 3.52 37.87
CA PHE A 388 5.35 2.93 36.61
C PHE A 388 5.86 3.97 35.59
N GLY A 389 5.41 5.21 35.68
CA GLY A 389 5.77 6.25 34.74
C GLY A 389 5.47 5.83 33.30
N THR A 390 6.27 6.29 32.34
CA THR A 390 6.05 5.98 30.91
C THR A 390 6.41 4.54 30.53
N ALA A 391 7.02 3.75 31.42
CA ALA A 391 7.45 2.38 31.12
C ALA A 391 6.26 1.40 31.03
N VAL A 392 5.17 1.66 31.75
CA VAL A 392 3.94 0.85 31.68
C VAL A 392 2.81 1.71 31.11
N ASN A 393 2.18 1.23 30.04
CA ASN A 393 1.02 1.87 29.41
C ASN A 393 1.18 3.39 29.19
N SER A 394 2.39 3.83 28.83
CA SER A 394 2.73 5.25 28.61
C SER A 394 2.39 6.19 29.77
N GLY A 395 2.35 5.69 31.01
CA GLY A 395 1.98 6.46 32.19
C GLY A 395 0.48 6.72 32.33
N LYS A 396 -0.35 5.96 31.61
CA LYS A 396 -1.80 5.94 31.79
C LYS A 396 -2.23 4.80 32.68
N THR A 397 -3.28 5.06 33.44
CA THR A 397 -4.01 4.06 34.20
C THR A 397 -4.48 2.92 33.29
N MET A 398 -4.45 1.70 33.80
CA MET A 398 -5.04 0.53 33.16
C MET A 398 -6.29 0.12 33.92
N VAL A 399 -7.22 -0.56 33.25
CA VAL A 399 -8.31 -1.25 33.95
C VAL A 399 -7.81 -2.59 34.49
N SER A 400 -8.59 -3.21 35.37
CA SER A 400 -8.34 -4.54 35.91
C SER A 400 -9.64 -5.34 35.90
N LEU A 401 -9.65 -6.50 36.54
CA LEU A 401 -10.86 -7.26 36.81
C LEU A 401 -11.39 -6.81 38.18
N SER A 402 -12.60 -6.27 38.21
CA SER A 402 -13.21 -5.84 39.47
C SER A 402 -13.56 -7.03 40.34
N GLU A 403 -13.31 -6.88 41.64
CA GLU A 403 -13.70 -7.83 42.67
C GLU A 403 -13.89 -7.09 44.01
N SER A 404 -14.61 -7.70 44.96
CA SER A 404 -15.06 -7.04 46.19
C SER A 404 -14.25 -7.31 47.47
N THR A 405 -13.58 -8.45 47.60
CA THR A 405 -13.04 -8.94 48.89
C THR A 405 -11.52 -9.00 48.98
N GLY A 406 -10.82 -9.15 47.86
CA GLY A 406 -9.40 -9.47 47.81
C GLY A 406 -9.05 -10.82 48.45
N VAL A 407 -7.75 -11.06 48.62
CA VAL A 407 -7.18 -12.18 49.35
C VAL A 407 -6.31 -11.67 50.49
N LYS A 408 -6.61 -12.12 51.71
CA LYS A 408 -5.80 -11.80 52.90
C LYS A 408 -4.60 -12.74 52.98
N VAL A 409 -3.39 -12.21 53.00
CA VAL A 409 -2.18 -12.98 53.27
C VAL A 409 -1.82 -12.91 54.75
N ASN A 410 -1.66 -14.08 55.38
CA ASN A 410 -1.10 -14.22 56.73
C ASN A 410 0.26 -14.94 56.65
N GLN A 411 1.09 -14.83 57.68
CA GLN A 411 2.39 -15.51 57.75
C GLN A 411 2.50 -16.44 58.96
N ALA A 412 3.38 -17.44 58.86
CA ALA A 412 3.76 -18.29 59.99
C ALA A 412 4.64 -17.52 60.98
N ALA A 413 4.61 -17.93 62.26
CA ALA A 413 5.34 -17.25 63.32
C ALA A 413 6.84 -17.57 63.31
N GLU A 414 7.62 -16.90 62.45
CA GLU A 414 9.07 -17.13 62.30
C GLU A 414 9.83 -15.88 61.82
N VAL A 415 11.15 -15.88 62.01
CA VAL A 415 12.05 -14.93 61.32
C VAL A 415 12.42 -15.55 59.99
N ASN A 416 12.03 -14.88 58.92
CA ASN A 416 12.11 -15.41 57.58
C ASN A 416 13.09 -14.57 56.77
N ALA A 417 14.13 -15.20 56.24
CA ALA A 417 15.10 -14.56 55.38
C ALA A 417 15.37 -15.44 54.18
N HIS A 418 15.38 -14.82 53.00
CA HIS A 418 15.64 -15.51 51.75
C HIS A 418 16.63 -14.72 50.91
N SER A 419 17.63 -15.40 50.37
CA SER A 419 18.52 -14.85 49.36
C SER A 419 18.23 -15.42 47.99
N SER A 420 18.33 -14.57 46.98
CA SER A 420 18.18 -14.94 45.58
C SER A 420 19.08 -14.06 44.73
N LEU A 421 19.44 -14.56 43.57
CA LEU A 421 20.16 -13.80 42.56
C LEU A 421 19.18 -13.37 41.47
N ILE A 422 19.22 -12.10 41.09
CA ILE A 422 18.32 -11.60 40.05
C ILE A 422 18.91 -11.92 38.68
N ASP A 423 18.15 -12.67 37.89
CA ASP A 423 18.40 -12.87 36.47
C ASP A 423 18.16 -11.55 35.74
N LYS A 424 19.21 -11.04 35.10
CA LYS A 424 19.19 -9.72 34.44
C LYS A 424 18.26 -9.66 33.22
N ASP A 425 18.01 -10.79 32.56
CA ASP A 425 17.29 -10.85 31.29
C ASP A 425 15.78 -11.05 31.52
N THR A 426 15.42 -11.79 32.58
CA THR A 426 14.04 -12.19 32.88
C THR A 426 13.45 -11.50 34.11
N GLY A 427 14.30 -10.93 34.98
CA GLY A 427 13.91 -10.42 36.30
C GLY A 427 13.55 -11.50 37.33
N ALA A 428 13.77 -12.78 36.98
CA ALA A 428 13.51 -13.90 37.87
C ALA A 428 14.47 -13.89 39.08
N GLU A 429 13.97 -14.30 40.24
CA GLU A 429 14.81 -14.55 41.41
C GLU A 429 15.24 -16.02 41.40
N LEU A 430 16.53 -16.25 41.20
CA LEU A 430 17.13 -17.56 41.09
C LEU A 430 17.73 -17.97 42.44
N ILE A 431 17.44 -19.21 42.83
CA ILE A 431 18.12 -19.92 43.92
C ILE A 431 18.93 -21.03 43.26
N TYR A 432 20.22 -21.09 43.56
CA TYR A 432 21.11 -22.08 42.94
C TYR A 432 20.74 -23.50 43.38
N ASP A 433 20.50 -24.36 42.39
CA ASP A 433 20.15 -25.76 42.58
C ASP A 433 21.29 -26.67 42.09
N ASN A 434 21.98 -27.28 43.04
CA ASN A 434 23.12 -28.16 42.83
C ASN A 434 22.73 -29.64 42.56
N THR A 435 21.45 -29.95 42.36
CA THR A 435 20.99 -31.35 42.23
C THR A 435 21.41 -32.04 40.94
N SER A 436 21.61 -31.29 39.85
CA SER A 436 21.99 -31.83 38.53
C SER A 436 22.75 -30.81 37.69
N ALA A 437 23.45 -31.25 36.64
CA ALA A 437 24.13 -30.33 35.71
C ALA A 437 23.18 -29.33 35.06
N THR A 438 21.97 -29.78 34.69
CA THR A 438 20.95 -28.92 34.06
C THR A 438 20.36 -27.91 35.04
N THR A 439 20.11 -28.30 36.29
CA THR A 439 19.59 -27.37 37.30
C THR A 439 20.64 -26.36 37.74
N LYS A 440 21.92 -26.77 37.82
CA LYS A 440 23.05 -25.84 38.01
C LYS A 440 23.07 -24.79 36.91
N GLU A 441 23.05 -25.22 35.65
CA GLU A 441 23.07 -24.33 34.48
C GLU A 441 21.89 -23.36 34.51
N ASN A 442 20.67 -23.87 34.73
CA ASN A 442 19.44 -23.05 34.74
C ASN A 442 19.32 -22.09 35.94
N THR A 443 20.10 -22.29 37.00
CA THR A 443 20.07 -21.47 38.22
C THR A 443 21.37 -20.69 38.45
N THR A 444 22.25 -20.65 37.46
CA THR A 444 23.47 -19.85 37.46
C THR A 444 23.27 -18.61 36.58
N VAL A 445 23.48 -17.42 37.13
CA VAL A 445 23.42 -16.18 36.34
C VAL A 445 24.68 -16.05 35.49
N VAL A 446 24.48 -15.82 34.19
CA VAL A 446 25.56 -15.65 33.21
C VAL A 446 25.83 -14.16 32.97
N LEU A 447 27.06 -13.72 33.23
CA LEU A 447 27.51 -12.35 33.05
C LEU A 447 28.41 -12.20 31.83
N GLY A 448 28.15 -11.20 31.00
CA GLY A 448 29.07 -10.68 29.98
C GLY A 448 29.95 -9.55 30.51
N LYS A 449 30.84 -9.04 29.65
CA LYS A 449 31.66 -7.85 29.99
C LYS A 449 30.77 -6.63 30.21
N GLY A 450 30.93 -5.97 31.35
CA GLY A 450 30.15 -4.79 31.74
C GLY A 450 28.84 -5.11 32.45
N ASP A 451 28.39 -6.37 32.42
CA ASP A 451 27.13 -6.78 33.03
C ASP A 451 27.18 -6.70 34.55
N THR A 452 26.01 -6.45 35.13
CA THR A 452 25.79 -6.51 36.57
C THR A 452 24.75 -7.56 36.92
N THR A 453 24.87 -8.15 38.10
CA THR A 453 23.80 -8.94 38.74
C THR A 453 23.66 -8.54 40.19
N THR A 454 22.45 -8.65 40.72
CA THR A 454 22.13 -8.23 42.07
C THR A 454 21.73 -9.44 42.89
N MET A 455 22.44 -9.67 43.99
CA MET A 455 21.98 -10.57 45.03
C MET A 455 20.99 -9.82 45.92
N ARG A 456 19.77 -10.30 45.97
CA ARG A 456 18.70 -9.78 46.81
C ARG A 456 18.55 -10.64 48.04
N ILE A 457 18.41 -9.99 49.19
CA ILE A 457 18.07 -10.62 50.45
C ILE A 457 16.84 -9.93 51.00
N LYS A 458 15.79 -10.72 51.22
CA LYS A 458 14.55 -10.28 51.85
C LYS A 458 14.53 -10.83 53.26
N LEU A 459 14.39 -9.95 54.25
CA LEU A 459 14.25 -10.31 55.66
C LEU A 459 12.90 -9.81 56.17
N ARG A 460 12.15 -10.69 56.83
CA ARG A 460 10.88 -10.35 57.48
C ARG A 460 10.80 -11.02 58.84
N ASN A 461 10.42 -10.25 59.85
CA ASN A 461 10.14 -10.78 61.18
C ASN A 461 8.64 -11.01 61.32
N ASN A 462 8.22 -12.27 61.36
CA ASN A 462 6.84 -12.64 61.68
C ASN A 462 6.75 -13.41 63.00
N SER A 463 7.80 -13.40 63.81
CA SER A 463 7.92 -14.27 65.00
C SER A 463 6.93 -13.93 66.13
N GLY A 464 6.15 -12.85 66.00
CA GLY A 464 5.32 -12.33 67.08
C GLY A 464 6.12 -11.59 68.16
N GLN A 465 7.44 -11.45 67.99
CA GLN A 465 8.36 -10.85 68.94
C GLN A 465 9.34 -9.91 68.22
N PRO A 466 9.74 -8.79 68.82
CA PRO A 466 10.76 -7.91 68.25
C PRO A 466 12.15 -8.57 68.19
N ILE A 467 12.89 -8.35 67.10
CA ILE A 467 14.30 -8.74 66.96
C ILE A 467 15.18 -7.51 67.28
N ASN A 468 15.95 -7.56 68.36
CA ASN A 468 16.79 -6.42 68.78
C ASN A 468 18.14 -6.37 68.07
N TYR A 469 18.54 -7.47 67.43
CA TYR A 469 19.81 -7.63 66.76
C TYR A 469 19.62 -8.51 65.54
N ALA A 470 19.94 -8.00 64.36
CA ALA A 470 19.94 -8.74 63.10
C ALA A 470 21.06 -8.22 62.20
N ASN A 471 22.01 -9.09 61.91
CA ASN A 471 23.13 -8.83 61.01
C ASN A 471 23.11 -9.81 59.84
N VAL A 472 23.26 -9.29 58.62
CA VAL A 472 23.40 -10.12 57.42
C VAL A 472 24.81 -9.96 56.87
N PHE A 473 25.52 -11.08 56.74
CA PHE A 473 26.87 -11.15 56.19
C PHE A 473 26.82 -11.69 54.77
N ILE A 474 27.47 -10.97 53.86
CA ILE A 474 27.41 -11.22 52.43
C ILE A 474 28.84 -11.27 51.88
N PRO A 475 29.30 -12.39 51.32
CA PRO A 475 30.64 -12.48 50.75
C PRO A 475 30.74 -11.67 49.46
N LEU A 476 31.85 -10.95 49.30
CA LEU A 476 32.22 -10.35 48.02
C LEU A 476 32.98 -11.39 47.18
N LEU A 477 32.82 -11.30 45.86
CA LEU A 477 33.45 -12.20 44.89
C LEU A 477 34.87 -11.77 44.52
N ASN A 478 35.74 -11.67 45.52
CA ASN A 478 37.16 -11.44 45.29
C ASN A 478 37.82 -12.77 44.87
N GLU A 479 38.68 -12.76 43.86
CA GLU A 479 39.33 -13.97 43.32
C GLU A 479 40.17 -14.73 44.36
N ASN A 480 40.12 -16.07 44.31
CA ASN A 480 40.89 -17.00 45.13
C ASN A 480 40.64 -16.88 46.65
N LEU A 481 39.44 -16.46 47.08
CA LEU A 481 39.03 -16.48 48.48
C LEU A 481 38.11 -17.67 48.75
N ASP A 482 38.28 -18.28 49.93
CA ASP A 482 37.43 -19.36 50.44
C ASP A 482 37.16 -19.11 51.93
N PHE A 483 35.91 -18.79 52.28
CA PHE A 483 35.47 -18.55 53.66
C PHE A 483 34.79 -19.76 54.29
N GLY A 484 34.89 -20.92 53.66
CA GLY A 484 34.29 -22.17 54.11
C GLY A 484 32.82 -22.32 53.72
N PRO A 485 32.22 -23.47 54.06
CA PRO A 485 30.94 -23.91 53.51
C PRO A 485 29.73 -23.05 53.92
N SER A 486 29.86 -22.16 54.91
CA SER A 486 28.78 -21.22 55.26
C SER A 486 28.61 -20.08 54.26
N PHE A 487 29.65 -19.76 53.50
CA PHE A 487 29.68 -18.63 52.57
C PHE A 487 30.01 -19.04 51.13
N MET A 488 30.81 -20.09 50.96
CA MET A 488 31.34 -20.55 49.67
C MET A 488 31.20 -22.08 49.60
N PRO A 489 29.97 -22.60 49.42
CA PRO A 489 29.69 -24.03 49.54
C PRO A 489 30.36 -24.91 48.46
N GLU A 490 30.79 -24.32 47.33
CA GLU A 490 31.55 -25.02 46.28
C GLU A 490 33.05 -24.65 46.25
N GLY A 491 33.57 -24.05 47.32
CA GLY A 491 34.99 -23.72 47.47
C GLY A 491 35.36 -22.33 46.94
N ALA A 492 36.64 -22.15 46.63
CA ALA A 492 37.20 -20.83 46.34
C ALA A 492 36.55 -20.15 45.13
N THR A 493 36.30 -18.85 45.27
CA THR A 493 35.91 -17.96 44.17
C THR A 493 36.97 -17.92 43.08
N GLN A 494 36.52 -17.92 41.85
CA GLN A 494 37.32 -17.94 40.64
C GLN A 494 37.05 -16.74 39.74
N LEU A 495 35.95 -16.00 39.95
CA LEU A 495 35.62 -14.80 39.19
C LEU A 495 36.03 -13.54 39.98
N PRO A 496 36.81 -12.61 39.40
CA PRO A 496 37.16 -11.35 40.04
C PRO A 496 36.06 -10.30 39.81
N LEU A 497 34.85 -10.52 40.30
CA LEU A 497 33.75 -9.54 40.15
C LEU A 497 33.94 -8.38 41.13
N LYS A 498 33.58 -7.16 40.69
CA LYS A 498 33.61 -5.98 41.56
C LYS A 498 32.26 -5.75 42.22
N LEU A 499 32.29 -5.13 43.39
CA LEU A 499 31.10 -4.54 44.00
C LEU A 499 30.76 -3.23 43.27
N GLU A 500 29.60 -3.16 42.64
CA GLU A 500 29.09 -1.95 41.97
C GLU A 500 28.31 -1.06 42.94
N SER A 501 27.37 -1.65 43.68
CA SER A 501 26.53 -0.91 44.62
C SER A 501 25.97 -1.82 45.71
N VAL A 502 25.54 -1.18 46.81
CA VAL A 502 24.74 -1.81 47.86
C VAL A 502 23.54 -0.91 48.13
N GLU A 503 22.34 -1.45 47.99
CA GLU A 503 21.09 -0.79 48.37
C GLU A 503 20.47 -1.54 49.54
N ALA A 504 19.92 -0.82 50.51
CA ALA A 504 19.23 -1.41 51.64
C ALA A 504 18.09 -0.51 52.10
N THR A 505 17.04 -1.11 52.65
CA THR A 505 15.94 -0.35 53.25
C THR A 505 16.44 0.48 54.45
N PRO A 506 15.81 1.64 54.77
CA PRO A 506 16.33 2.60 55.73
C PRO A 506 16.57 2.07 57.16
N ASN A 507 15.97 0.94 57.51
CA ASN A 507 16.15 0.26 58.79
C ASN A 507 17.47 -0.53 58.89
N PHE A 508 18.25 -0.62 57.81
CA PHE A 508 19.58 -1.23 57.82
C PHE A 508 20.69 -0.19 57.61
N GLU A 509 21.84 -0.46 58.21
CA GLU A 509 23.10 0.22 58.00
C GLU A 509 24.08 -0.71 57.28
N VAL A 510 24.65 -0.26 56.17
CA VAL A 510 25.66 -1.00 55.42
C VAL A 510 27.04 -0.73 56.02
N LYS A 511 27.79 -1.80 56.30
CA LYS A 511 29.19 -1.78 56.72
C LYS A 511 30.02 -2.67 55.81
N TYR A 512 31.25 -2.26 55.55
CA TYR A 512 32.21 -3.04 54.78
C TYR A 512 33.22 -3.66 55.76
N ILE A 513 33.43 -4.97 55.67
CA ILE A 513 34.33 -5.66 56.60
C ILE A 513 35.40 -6.45 55.84
N LYS A 514 36.59 -6.51 56.45
CA LYS A 514 37.71 -7.30 56.00
C LYS A 514 37.98 -8.38 57.03
N LEU A 515 37.73 -9.64 56.65
CA LEU A 515 38.06 -10.79 57.49
C LEU A 515 39.59 -10.88 57.70
N ARG A 516 39.99 -11.22 58.91
CA ARG A 516 41.39 -11.48 59.25
C ARG A 516 41.88 -12.77 58.57
N PRO A 517 43.18 -12.88 58.24
CA PRO A 517 43.71 -14.02 57.49
C PRO A 517 43.41 -15.38 58.14
N GLY A 518 43.09 -16.38 57.30
CA GLY A 518 42.90 -17.78 57.72
C GLY A 518 41.55 -18.12 58.38
N LYS A 519 40.58 -17.20 58.35
CA LYS A 519 39.24 -17.42 58.90
C LYS A 519 38.35 -18.19 57.92
N THR A 520 37.74 -19.28 58.40
CA THR A 520 36.75 -20.09 57.67
C THR A 520 35.57 -20.43 58.58
N TYR A 521 34.39 -20.63 58.01
CA TYR A 521 33.13 -20.79 58.73
C TYR A 521 32.38 -22.05 58.29
N ALA A 522 32.08 -22.93 59.26
CA ALA A 522 31.20 -24.07 59.04
C ALA A 522 29.75 -23.63 58.84
N LEU A 523 28.93 -24.44 58.19
CA LEU A 523 27.50 -24.16 57.94
C LEU A 523 26.79 -23.63 59.20
N ASN A 524 25.92 -22.64 59.02
CA ASN A 524 25.20 -21.93 60.10
C ASN A 524 26.12 -21.23 61.11
N HIS A 525 27.28 -20.71 60.69
CA HIS A 525 28.14 -19.87 61.53
C HIS A 525 28.39 -18.52 60.87
N ALA A 526 28.33 -17.46 61.67
CA ALA A 526 28.59 -16.09 61.24
C ALA A 526 29.90 -15.53 61.82
N PRO A 527 30.58 -14.61 61.13
CA PRO A 527 31.73 -13.89 61.65
C PRO A 527 31.45 -13.20 62.99
N GLN A 528 32.35 -13.37 63.95
CA GLN A 528 32.28 -12.65 65.22
C GLN A 528 33.10 -11.36 65.13
N PRO A 529 32.83 -10.33 65.97
CA PRO A 529 33.57 -9.07 65.94
C PRO A 529 35.10 -9.19 66.06
N SER A 530 35.61 -10.28 66.64
CA SER A 530 37.06 -10.56 66.71
C SER A 530 37.67 -11.09 65.41
N ASP A 531 36.85 -11.46 64.43
CA ASP A 531 37.29 -12.08 63.18
C ASP A 531 37.56 -11.08 62.05
N TYR A 532 37.09 -9.85 62.18
CA TYR A 532 37.14 -8.85 61.11
C TYR A 532 37.47 -7.45 61.62
N ASP A 533 37.91 -6.62 60.68
CA ASP A 533 38.05 -5.18 60.87
C ASP A 533 37.04 -4.46 59.96
N ILE A 534 36.40 -3.39 60.44
CA ILE A 534 35.49 -2.56 59.63
C ILE A 534 36.35 -1.60 58.81
N VAL A 535 36.14 -1.59 57.50
CA VAL A 535 36.87 -0.74 56.55
C VAL A 535 35.94 0.32 55.95
N THR A 536 36.50 1.46 55.55
CA THR A 536 35.74 2.55 54.93
C THR A 536 35.74 2.48 53.41
N ASP A 537 36.79 1.91 52.82
CA ASP A 537 36.88 1.69 51.37
C ASP A 537 36.28 0.32 51.03
N PRO A 538 35.20 0.25 50.23
CA PRO A 538 34.62 -1.02 49.79
C PRO A 538 35.61 -1.92 49.04
N ALA A 539 36.64 -1.37 48.39
CA ALA A 539 37.65 -2.14 47.68
C ALA A 539 38.58 -2.93 48.62
N ASP A 540 38.70 -2.52 49.88
CA ASP A 540 39.49 -3.22 50.90
C ASP A 540 38.73 -4.37 51.58
N ALA A 541 37.40 -4.42 51.40
CA ALA A 541 36.52 -5.37 52.03
C ALA A 541 36.48 -6.70 51.27
N ASN A 542 36.13 -7.76 51.99
CA ASN A 542 35.81 -9.06 51.40
C ASN A 542 34.42 -9.59 51.81
N MET A 543 33.70 -8.84 52.66
CA MET A 543 32.28 -9.05 52.94
C MET A 543 31.57 -7.70 53.14
N VAL A 544 30.29 -7.67 52.80
CA VAL A 544 29.34 -6.64 53.22
C VAL A 544 28.59 -7.15 54.46
N MET A 545 28.46 -6.30 55.47
CA MET A 545 27.69 -6.57 56.69
C MET A 545 26.57 -5.55 56.81
N LEU A 546 25.32 -6.01 56.87
CA LEU A 546 24.19 -5.13 57.13
C LEU A 546 23.70 -5.28 58.55
N VAL A 547 23.51 -4.15 59.22
CA VAL A 547 23.19 -4.07 60.64
C VAL A 547 21.84 -3.39 60.81
N ALA A 548 20.89 -4.04 61.48
CA ALA A 548 19.62 -3.39 61.84
C ALA A 548 19.86 -2.16 62.72
N ARG A 549 19.34 -1.00 62.33
CA ARG A 549 19.48 0.29 63.04
C ARG A 549 18.63 0.36 64.29
N THR A 550 17.48 -0.31 64.25
CA THR A 550 16.48 -0.35 65.30
C THR A 550 16.00 -1.78 65.46
N THR A 551 15.30 -2.04 66.56
CA THR A 551 14.52 -3.26 66.72
C THR A 551 13.64 -3.50 65.48
N VAL A 552 13.69 -4.70 64.92
CA VAL A 552 12.79 -5.13 63.83
C VAL A 552 11.52 -5.66 64.49
N SER A 553 10.44 -4.88 64.47
CA SER A 553 9.17 -5.24 65.08
C SER A 553 8.51 -6.44 64.39
N ASP A 554 7.47 -6.99 64.99
CA ASP A 554 6.64 -8.00 64.31
C ASP A 554 5.96 -7.41 63.07
N GLY A 555 6.03 -8.10 61.95
CA GLY A 555 5.61 -7.66 60.61
C GLY A 555 6.62 -6.73 59.90
N ASP A 556 7.64 -6.23 60.59
CA ASP A 556 8.69 -5.40 59.98
C ASP A 556 9.76 -6.28 59.32
N GLY A 557 10.59 -5.65 58.50
CA GLY A 557 11.63 -6.34 57.74
C GLY A 557 12.42 -5.38 56.87
N GLY A 558 13.20 -5.91 55.95
CA GLY A 558 13.92 -5.08 54.98
C GLY A 558 14.41 -5.85 53.78
N ARG A 559 14.79 -5.08 52.78
CA ARG A 559 15.40 -5.55 51.54
C ARG A 559 16.84 -5.10 51.52
N ILE A 560 17.70 -5.99 51.03
CA ILE A 560 19.13 -5.77 50.83
C ILE A 560 19.45 -6.20 49.42
N GLU A 561 20.21 -5.40 48.70
CA GLU A 561 20.61 -5.66 47.33
C GLU A 561 22.09 -5.36 47.19
N VAL A 562 22.86 -6.38 46.83
CA VAL A 562 24.31 -6.27 46.58
C VAL A 562 24.53 -6.55 45.10
N THR A 563 24.97 -5.51 44.37
CA THR A 563 25.17 -5.60 42.94
C THR A 563 26.64 -5.86 42.63
N TYR A 564 26.90 -6.97 41.95
CA TYR A 564 28.21 -7.37 41.43
C TYR A 564 28.33 -6.98 39.97
N LYS A 565 29.54 -6.67 39.53
CA LYS A 565 29.85 -6.29 38.15
C LYS A 565 30.99 -7.09 37.58
N ALA A 566 30.75 -7.59 36.38
CA ALA A 566 31.79 -8.09 35.51
C ALA A 566 32.45 -6.90 34.80
N GLU A 567 33.67 -6.53 35.20
CA GLU A 567 34.39 -5.42 34.58
C GLU A 567 34.65 -5.64 33.08
N ASN A 568 34.67 -4.56 32.31
CA ASN A 568 34.93 -4.60 30.86
C ASN A 568 36.30 -5.20 30.47
N ASN A 569 37.24 -5.24 31.41
CA ASN A 569 38.59 -5.78 31.20
C ASN A 569 38.78 -7.22 31.71
N LEU A 570 37.70 -7.94 32.08
CA LEU A 570 37.77 -9.35 32.46
C LEU A 570 38.40 -10.21 31.35
N SER A 571 39.43 -10.97 31.74
CA SER A 571 40.16 -11.87 30.85
C SER A 571 39.31 -13.06 30.41
N MET A 572 39.56 -13.56 29.18
CA MET A 572 38.95 -14.79 28.67
C MET A 572 39.32 -16.04 29.49
N SER A 573 40.36 -15.99 30.33
CA SER A 573 40.70 -17.06 31.26
C SER A 573 39.63 -17.35 32.31
N TYR A 574 38.65 -16.45 32.49
CA TYR A 574 37.53 -16.60 33.41
C TYR A 574 36.28 -17.20 32.75
N ASN A 575 36.32 -17.45 31.44
CA ASN A 575 35.15 -17.95 30.70
C ASN A 575 34.67 -19.30 31.26
N ASN A 576 33.36 -19.40 31.52
CA ASN A 576 32.66 -20.54 32.11
C ASN A 576 33.10 -20.93 33.54
N LYS A 577 33.87 -20.09 34.22
CA LYS A 577 34.14 -20.29 35.65
C LYS A 577 32.94 -19.86 36.48
N VAL A 578 32.63 -20.62 37.52
CA VAL A 578 31.43 -20.43 38.35
C VAL A 578 31.84 -20.14 39.79
N ASP A 579 31.24 -19.11 40.37
CA ASP A 579 31.33 -18.80 41.79
C ASP A 579 29.98 -19.04 42.44
N VAL A 580 29.99 -19.78 43.56
CA VAL A 580 28.79 -20.08 44.35
C VAL A 580 28.96 -19.51 45.74
N ILE A 581 28.05 -18.61 46.13
CA ILE A 581 28.08 -17.94 47.43
C ILE A 581 26.76 -18.02 48.18
N THR A 582 26.82 -17.92 49.51
CA THR A 582 25.66 -17.89 50.41
C THR A 582 25.80 -16.75 51.42
N PRO A 583 24.75 -15.92 51.64
CA PRO A 583 24.70 -15.02 52.78
C PRO A 583 24.44 -15.77 54.10
N VAL A 584 24.73 -15.12 55.22
CA VAL A 584 24.43 -15.64 56.56
C VAL A 584 23.73 -14.57 57.39
N LEU A 585 22.58 -14.93 57.95
CA LEU A 585 21.85 -14.12 58.93
C LEU A 585 22.27 -14.53 60.35
N ASP A 586 22.56 -13.55 61.19
CA ASP A 586 22.82 -13.69 62.63
C ASP A 586 21.86 -12.78 63.39
N TYR A 587 20.96 -13.35 64.18
CA TYR A 587 19.88 -12.62 64.81
C TYR A 587 19.60 -13.07 66.24
N ASP A 588 18.99 -12.20 67.04
CA ASP A 588 18.63 -12.48 68.43
C ASP A 588 17.14 -12.20 68.69
N ILE A 589 16.45 -13.20 69.22
CA ILE A 589 15.09 -13.06 69.74
C ILE A 589 15.14 -13.26 71.25
N ASN A 590 14.90 -12.19 72.02
CA ASN A 590 14.81 -12.24 73.48
C ASN A 590 16.03 -12.89 74.17
N GLY A 591 17.25 -12.64 73.67
CA GLY A 591 18.49 -13.18 74.20
C GLY A 591 18.87 -14.57 73.69
N ASN A 592 18.06 -15.15 72.79
CA ASN A 592 18.40 -16.37 72.07
C ASN A 592 18.97 -16.01 70.71
N ARG A 593 20.30 -16.06 70.60
CA ARG A 593 21.03 -15.82 69.36
C ARG A 593 20.98 -17.06 68.47
N ALA A 594 20.65 -16.86 67.20
CA ALA A 594 20.58 -17.90 66.17
C ALA A 594 21.26 -17.42 64.88
N THR A 595 21.79 -18.38 64.14
CA THR A 595 22.42 -18.16 62.84
C THR A 595 21.78 -19.02 61.78
N LEU A 596 21.59 -18.46 60.59
CA LEU A 596 20.99 -19.13 59.45
C LEU A 596 21.82 -18.84 58.20
N THR A 597 22.41 -19.89 57.60
CA THR A 597 22.93 -19.81 56.25
C THR A 597 21.75 -19.74 55.28
N LEU A 598 21.73 -18.73 54.42
CA LEU A 598 20.67 -18.52 53.43
C LEU A 598 20.93 -19.33 52.16
N GLU A 599 20.03 -19.21 51.19
CA GLU A 599 20.08 -19.94 49.94
C GLU A 599 21.30 -19.56 49.07
N PRO A 600 21.92 -20.54 48.39
CA PRO A 600 23.07 -20.27 47.53
C PRO A 600 22.66 -19.52 46.26
N ALA A 601 23.61 -18.72 45.77
CA ALA A 601 23.57 -18.02 44.50
C ALA A 601 24.81 -18.40 43.69
N ALA A 602 24.63 -18.66 42.39
CA ALA A 602 25.72 -18.98 41.48
C ALA A 602 25.82 -17.96 40.35
N MET A 603 27.05 -17.55 40.05
CA MET A 603 27.39 -16.63 38.98
C MET A 603 28.46 -17.24 38.09
N THR A 604 28.32 -17.07 36.79
CA THR A 604 29.33 -17.45 35.79
C THR A 604 29.63 -16.27 34.88
N TYR A 605 30.83 -16.27 34.30
CA TYR A 605 31.21 -15.29 33.28
C TYR A 605 31.29 -15.97 31.91
N HIS A 606 30.60 -15.42 30.93
CA HIS A 606 30.66 -15.86 29.55
C HIS A 606 31.09 -14.70 28.65
N GLY A 607 32.11 -14.91 27.81
CA GLY A 607 32.50 -13.94 26.78
C GLY A 607 31.35 -13.68 25.80
N SER A 608 31.26 -12.49 25.20
CA SER A 608 30.16 -12.17 24.29
C SER A 608 30.10 -13.15 23.11
N SER A 609 28.91 -13.36 22.57
CA SER A 609 28.71 -14.23 21.42
C SER A 609 27.79 -13.60 20.37
N ILE A 610 28.06 -13.90 19.10
CA ILE A 610 27.25 -13.47 17.97
C ILE A 610 26.48 -14.66 17.45
N LYS A 611 25.15 -14.63 17.63
CA LYS A 611 24.25 -15.66 17.15
C LYS A 611 23.98 -15.47 15.67
N VAL A 612 23.96 -16.57 14.93
CA VAL A 612 23.59 -16.61 13.51
C VAL A 612 22.51 -17.65 13.28
N THR A 613 21.38 -17.21 12.73
CA THR A 613 20.26 -18.08 12.33
C THR A 613 20.18 -18.16 10.80
N LYS A 614 19.84 -19.34 10.29
CA LYS A 614 19.62 -19.57 8.87
C LYS A 614 18.14 -19.77 8.59
N GLU A 615 17.60 -18.96 7.68
CA GLU A 615 16.24 -19.11 7.17
C GLU A 615 16.23 -19.47 5.68
N TRP A 616 15.24 -20.28 5.33
CA TRP A 616 14.95 -20.67 3.95
C TRP A 616 13.56 -20.18 3.60
N LYS A 617 13.47 -19.38 2.54
CA LYS A 617 12.20 -18.83 2.05
C LYS A 617 11.98 -19.27 0.61
N ASN A 618 10.72 -19.45 0.26
CA ASN A 618 10.29 -19.65 -1.11
C ASN A 618 10.22 -18.30 -1.84
N TYR A 619 9.96 -18.31 -3.16
CA TYR A 619 9.94 -17.09 -3.97
C TYR A 619 8.88 -16.06 -3.54
N ASP A 620 7.76 -16.51 -2.97
CA ASP A 620 6.67 -15.69 -2.43
C ASP A 620 6.96 -15.18 -1.00
N GLY A 621 8.07 -15.60 -0.39
CA GLY A 621 8.44 -15.25 0.98
C GLY A 621 7.89 -16.19 2.05
N THR A 622 7.17 -17.26 1.68
CA THR A 622 6.74 -18.31 2.62
C THR A 622 7.92 -19.17 3.07
N GLY A 623 7.77 -19.89 4.19
CA GLY A 623 8.82 -20.80 4.69
C GLY A 623 9.09 -21.96 3.73
N LEU A 624 10.36 -22.29 3.51
CA LEU A 624 10.81 -23.38 2.63
C LEU A 624 11.58 -24.41 3.45
N THR A 625 11.31 -25.70 3.23
CA THR A 625 12.16 -26.78 3.78
C THR A 625 13.57 -26.65 3.19
N ALA A 626 14.58 -26.65 4.05
CA ALA A 626 15.97 -26.48 3.64
C ALA A 626 16.37 -27.54 2.57
N PRO A 627 16.93 -27.12 1.42
CA PRO A 627 17.30 -28.03 0.33
C PRO A 627 18.62 -28.78 0.60
N VAL A 628 19.34 -28.44 1.67
CA VAL A 628 20.65 -29.02 2.04
C VAL A 628 20.68 -29.38 3.51
N SER A 629 21.58 -30.28 3.89
CA SER A 629 21.79 -30.68 5.29
C SER A 629 22.66 -29.71 6.08
N GLU A 630 23.50 -28.92 5.41
CA GLU A 630 24.40 -27.94 6.01
C GLU A 630 24.69 -26.74 5.09
N VAL A 631 25.02 -25.59 5.69
CA VAL A 631 25.64 -24.42 5.04
C VAL A 631 26.80 -23.90 5.90
N GLU A 632 27.71 -23.13 5.33
CA GLU A 632 28.81 -22.47 6.05
C GLU A 632 28.64 -20.96 6.08
N VAL A 633 28.92 -20.36 7.25
CA VAL A 633 28.93 -18.91 7.44
C VAL A 633 30.26 -18.46 8.03
N GLU A 634 30.71 -17.28 7.62
CA GLU A 634 31.93 -16.62 8.05
C GLU A 634 31.59 -15.33 8.80
N LEU A 635 32.26 -15.11 9.93
CA LEU A 635 32.18 -13.88 10.70
C LEU A 635 33.39 -12.99 10.39
N TYR A 636 33.13 -11.71 10.18
CA TYR A 636 34.14 -10.69 9.93
C TYR A 636 34.06 -9.59 10.99
N ARG A 637 35.22 -9.09 11.43
CA ARG A 637 35.40 -7.97 12.36
C ARG A 637 36.16 -6.85 11.66
N ASP A 638 35.54 -5.68 11.53
CA ASP A 638 36.05 -4.52 10.78
C ASP A 638 36.55 -4.94 9.37
N GLY A 639 35.81 -5.84 8.72
CA GLY A 639 36.15 -6.39 7.41
C GLY A 639 37.23 -7.48 7.40
N THR A 640 37.80 -7.85 8.55
CA THR A 640 38.79 -8.92 8.68
C THR A 640 38.12 -10.23 9.10
N PHE A 641 38.46 -11.34 8.45
CA PHE A 641 37.93 -12.66 8.79
C PHE A 641 38.29 -13.07 10.23
N VAL A 642 37.30 -13.60 10.97
CA VAL A 642 37.45 -14.05 12.37
C VAL A 642 37.39 -15.57 12.46
N GLU A 643 36.23 -16.13 12.12
CA GLU A 643 35.94 -17.56 12.27
C GLU A 643 34.89 -17.99 11.23
N LYS A 644 34.83 -19.30 10.95
CA LYS A 644 33.84 -19.94 10.09
C LYS A 644 33.15 -21.07 10.84
N LYS A 645 31.82 -21.19 10.72
CA LYS A 645 31.04 -22.27 11.35
C LYS A 645 30.04 -22.89 10.38
N LYS A 646 29.72 -24.17 10.62
CA LYS A 646 28.68 -24.93 9.91
C LYS A 646 27.33 -24.80 10.61
N ILE A 647 26.31 -24.43 9.86
CA ILE A 647 24.90 -24.43 10.29
C ILE A 647 24.20 -25.63 9.68
N THR A 648 23.51 -26.44 10.49
CA THR A 648 22.94 -27.73 10.06
C THR A 648 21.49 -27.89 10.53
N ALA A 649 20.79 -28.90 10.01
CA ALA A 649 19.48 -29.26 10.56
C ALA A 649 19.56 -29.73 12.03
N ALA A 650 20.67 -30.37 12.44
CA ALA A 650 20.86 -30.92 13.78
C ALA A 650 21.02 -29.84 14.86
N ASN A 651 21.59 -28.68 14.52
CA ASN A 651 21.65 -27.51 15.41
C ASN A 651 20.48 -26.54 15.18
N HIS A 652 19.36 -27.03 14.63
CA HIS A 652 18.15 -26.26 14.38
C HIS A 652 18.38 -24.99 13.55
N TRP A 653 19.30 -25.05 12.58
CA TRP A 653 19.67 -23.93 11.72
C TRP A 653 20.21 -22.71 12.49
N LYS A 654 20.85 -22.94 13.63
CA LYS A 654 21.40 -21.90 14.51
C LYS A 654 22.83 -22.25 14.94
N VAL A 655 23.70 -21.24 14.95
CA VAL A 655 25.04 -21.31 15.54
C VAL A 655 25.33 -20.04 16.32
N SER A 656 26.31 -20.12 17.20
CA SER A 656 26.84 -18.97 17.93
C SER A 656 28.33 -18.89 17.66
N PHE A 657 28.85 -17.70 17.36
CA PHE A 657 30.28 -17.40 17.41
C PHE A 657 30.59 -16.89 18.81
N ASP A 658 31.20 -17.72 19.63
CA ASP A 658 31.42 -17.43 21.04
C ASP A 658 32.79 -16.78 21.24
N ASN A 659 32.99 -16.11 22.38
CA ASN A 659 34.26 -15.48 22.75
C ASN A 659 34.65 -14.30 21.83
N ILE A 660 33.68 -13.45 21.51
CA ILE A 660 33.83 -12.31 20.62
C ILE A 660 34.05 -11.02 21.43
N ASP A 661 35.03 -10.20 21.06
CA ASP A 661 35.24 -8.89 21.67
C ASP A 661 34.33 -7.84 21.03
N ILE A 662 33.39 -7.24 21.78
CA ILE A 662 32.51 -6.20 21.23
C ILE A 662 33.19 -4.82 21.22
N LEU A 663 34.02 -4.51 22.22
CA LEU A 663 34.67 -3.21 22.39
C LEU A 663 36.15 -3.28 22.00
N ASN A 664 36.62 -2.32 21.20
CA ASN A 664 38.04 -2.14 20.95
C ASN A 664 38.69 -1.41 22.14
N PRO A 665 39.59 -2.06 22.90
CA PRO A 665 40.17 -1.48 24.11
C PRO A 665 41.13 -0.32 23.83
N ALA A 666 41.66 -0.19 22.60
CA ALA A 666 42.58 0.89 22.24
C ALA A 666 41.86 2.19 21.87
N THR A 667 40.66 2.09 21.28
CA THR A 667 39.90 3.25 20.79
C THR A 667 38.67 3.56 21.65
N GLY A 668 38.20 2.61 22.45
CA GLY A 668 36.95 2.71 23.21
C GLY A 668 35.69 2.66 22.34
N ALA A 669 35.80 2.28 21.06
CA ALA A 669 34.67 2.14 20.14
C ALA A 669 34.33 0.66 19.90
N ASN A 670 33.06 0.35 19.61
CA ASN A 670 32.64 -1.01 19.30
C ASN A 670 33.20 -1.47 17.95
N TYR A 671 33.64 -2.73 17.88
CA TYR A 671 34.00 -3.40 16.64
C TYR A 671 32.76 -3.58 15.74
N GLN A 672 32.94 -3.43 14.44
CA GLN A 672 31.88 -3.69 13.46
C GLN A 672 31.92 -5.16 13.02
N TYR A 673 30.82 -5.88 13.24
CA TYR A 673 30.70 -7.28 12.85
C TYR A 673 29.79 -7.45 11.63
N THR A 674 30.19 -8.32 10.70
CA THR A 674 29.36 -8.75 9.58
C THR A 674 29.45 -10.26 9.37
N VAL A 675 28.36 -10.85 8.86
CA VAL A 675 28.29 -12.28 8.56
C VAL A 675 28.12 -12.46 7.05
N LYS A 676 28.79 -13.46 6.49
CA LYS A 676 28.67 -13.84 5.09
C LYS A 676 28.49 -15.34 4.97
N GLU A 677 27.53 -15.78 4.15
CA GLU A 677 27.42 -17.18 3.76
C GLU A 677 28.46 -17.52 2.70
N VAL A 678 29.14 -18.65 2.89
CA VAL A 678 30.16 -19.14 1.97
C VAL A 678 29.51 -19.54 0.64
N GLY A 679 30.07 -19.09 -0.47
CA GLY A 679 29.57 -19.40 -1.82
C GLY A 679 28.63 -18.35 -2.42
N VAL A 680 28.28 -17.29 -1.69
CA VAL A 680 27.52 -16.15 -2.22
C VAL A 680 28.41 -15.29 -3.13
N ASP A 681 27.92 -15.01 -4.33
CA ASP A 681 28.59 -14.18 -5.34
C ASP A 681 28.46 -12.66 -5.07
N SER A 682 29.05 -11.83 -5.94
CA SER A 682 29.03 -10.37 -5.81
C SER A 682 27.64 -9.73 -6.02
N SER A 683 26.65 -10.49 -6.50
CA SER A 683 25.27 -10.05 -6.70
C SER A 683 24.33 -10.56 -5.60
N ASN A 684 24.88 -11.06 -4.49
CA ASN A 684 24.13 -11.69 -3.39
C ASN A 684 23.32 -12.93 -3.84
N LYS A 685 23.82 -13.67 -4.83
CA LYS A 685 23.21 -14.92 -5.31
C LYS A 685 24.06 -16.12 -4.95
N ILE A 686 23.41 -17.25 -4.72
CA ILE A 686 24.05 -18.55 -4.48
C ILE A 686 23.24 -19.65 -5.16
N GLN A 687 23.93 -20.60 -5.79
CA GLN A 687 23.29 -21.76 -6.40
C GLN A 687 23.39 -22.97 -5.46
N ILE A 688 22.25 -23.55 -5.11
CA ILE A 688 22.14 -24.68 -4.18
C ILE A 688 21.19 -25.71 -4.79
N ASP A 689 21.65 -26.95 -4.95
CA ASP A 689 20.91 -28.05 -5.58
C ASP A 689 20.25 -27.64 -6.92
N ASN A 690 21.05 -27.04 -7.82
CA ASN A 690 20.64 -26.51 -9.14
C ASN A 690 19.56 -25.40 -9.14
N ALA A 691 19.16 -24.87 -7.97
CA ALA A 691 18.29 -23.71 -7.86
C ALA A 691 19.05 -22.47 -7.41
N TRP A 692 18.68 -21.30 -7.95
CA TRP A 692 19.26 -20.03 -7.53
C TRP A 692 18.54 -19.48 -6.30
N TYR A 693 19.29 -18.95 -5.35
CA TYR A 693 18.78 -18.26 -4.16
C TYR A 693 19.36 -16.86 -4.10
N SER A 694 18.59 -15.93 -3.54
CA SER A 694 19.12 -14.64 -3.09
C SER A 694 19.46 -14.77 -1.61
N ALA A 695 20.71 -14.52 -1.26
CA ALA A 695 21.20 -14.56 0.11
C ALA A 695 21.16 -13.14 0.68
N ILE A 696 20.42 -12.95 1.76
CA ILE A 696 20.32 -11.65 2.44
C ILE A 696 20.71 -11.87 3.89
N VAL A 697 21.62 -11.05 4.40
CA VAL A 697 21.98 -11.02 5.82
C VAL A 697 21.37 -9.79 6.44
N THR A 698 20.58 -9.98 7.49
CA THR A 698 19.98 -8.90 8.29
C THR A 698 20.34 -9.07 9.75
N GLY A 699 20.22 -8.00 10.53
CA GLY A 699 20.55 -8.01 11.95
C GLY A 699 21.89 -7.33 12.23
N ASP A 700 22.30 -7.37 13.49
CA ASP A 700 23.48 -6.70 14.03
C ASP A 700 24.10 -7.52 15.18
N VAL A 701 25.13 -6.98 15.82
CA VAL A 701 25.85 -7.66 16.91
C VAL A 701 24.98 -7.87 18.16
N ASP A 702 23.98 -7.02 18.40
CA ASP A 702 23.15 -7.06 19.60
C ASP A 702 21.96 -8.03 19.42
N GLN A 703 21.35 -8.03 18.24
CA GLN A 703 20.20 -8.90 17.90
C GLN A 703 20.62 -10.26 17.33
N GLY A 704 21.88 -10.39 16.88
CA GLY A 704 22.36 -11.50 16.08
C GLY A 704 22.01 -11.34 14.58
N PHE A 705 22.61 -12.17 13.74
CA PHE A 705 22.42 -12.13 12.29
C PHE A 705 21.48 -13.24 11.81
N THR A 706 20.59 -12.90 10.88
CA THR A 706 19.78 -13.87 10.14
C THR A 706 20.24 -13.89 8.69
N VAL A 707 20.73 -15.05 8.26
CA VAL A 707 21.05 -15.33 6.85
C VAL A 707 19.81 -15.95 6.21
N THR A 708 19.18 -15.25 5.28
CA THR A 708 18.00 -15.73 4.56
C THR A 708 18.37 -16.11 3.14
N ASN A 709 18.19 -17.38 2.79
CA ASN A 709 18.19 -17.82 1.39
C ASN A 709 16.76 -17.84 0.87
N LYS A 710 16.41 -16.83 0.06
CA LYS A 710 15.13 -16.77 -0.64
C LYS A 710 15.29 -17.41 -2.02
N LYS A 711 14.57 -18.51 -2.26
CA LYS A 711 14.57 -19.20 -3.56
C LYS A 711 14.19 -18.20 -4.65
N SER A 712 15.09 -18.00 -5.60
CA SER A 712 14.78 -17.22 -6.79
C SER A 712 13.78 -18.01 -7.61
N LEU A 713 12.81 -17.33 -8.21
CA LEU A 713 11.97 -17.95 -9.22
C LEU A 713 12.88 -18.50 -10.32
N ASN A 714 12.91 -19.83 -10.48
CA ASN A 714 13.11 -20.36 -11.81
C ASN A 714 11.89 -19.91 -12.59
N VAL A 715 12.05 -18.89 -13.43
CA VAL A 715 10.99 -18.45 -14.33
C VAL A 715 10.67 -19.59 -15.28
N THR A 716 9.65 -20.38 -14.96
CA THR A 716 8.62 -20.66 -15.95
C THR A 716 7.84 -19.34 -16.07
N PRO A 717 7.80 -18.69 -17.24
CA PRO A 717 7.32 -17.31 -17.33
C PRO A 717 5.88 -17.18 -16.79
N LEU A 718 5.67 -16.32 -15.78
CA LEU A 718 4.38 -15.63 -15.68
C LEU A 718 4.34 -14.77 -16.94
N VAL A 719 3.39 -15.05 -17.84
CA VAL A 719 3.22 -14.25 -19.05
C VAL A 719 2.73 -12.87 -18.58
N PRO A 720 3.55 -11.79 -18.63
CA PRO A 720 3.01 -10.45 -18.43
C PRO A 720 1.91 -10.24 -19.45
N SER A 721 0.84 -9.50 -19.12
CA SER A 721 -0.17 -9.16 -20.13
C SER A 721 0.53 -8.51 -21.32
N THR A 722 0.47 -9.19 -22.46
CA THR A 722 1.14 -8.78 -23.68
C THR A 722 0.12 -8.43 -24.73
N ILE A 723 0.40 -7.41 -25.53
CA ILE A 723 -0.38 -7.07 -26.72
C ILE A 723 0.36 -7.55 -27.98
N THR A 724 -0.41 -7.69 -29.06
CA THR A 724 0.11 -7.90 -30.42
C THR A 724 -0.23 -6.68 -31.25
N LYS A 725 0.75 -6.16 -31.99
CA LYS A 725 0.56 -5.10 -32.99
C LYS A 725 0.80 -5.65 -34.39
N THR A 726 -0.18 -5.49 -35.26
CA THR A 726 -0.09 -5.88 -36.67
C THR A 726 -0.14 -4.62 -37.53
N ILE A 727 0.84 -4.45 -38.39
CA ILE A 727 0.99 -3.33 -39.31
C ILE A 727 0.95 -3.86 -40.74
N THR A 728 0.11 -3.27 -41.58
CA THR A 728 0.03 -3.60 -43.00
C THR A 728 0.73 -2.54 -43.83
N LYS A 729 1.54 -2.99 -44.80
CA LYS A 729 2.19 -2.15 -45.79
C LYS A 729 1.35 -2.12 -47.07
N GLU A 730 1.01 -0.93 -47.52
CA GLU A 730 0.28 -0.70 -48.76
C GLU A 730 1.13 0.12 -49.74
N TRP A 731 0.95 -0.13 -51.02
CA TRP A 731 1.62 0.57 -52.11
C TRP A 731 0.57 1.15 -53.05
N VAL A 732 0.72 2.41 -53.41
CA VAL A 732 -0.22 3.16 -54.25
C VAL A 732 0.48 3.54 -55.56
N ASN A 733 -0.28 3.52 -56.66
CA ASN A 733 0.17 3.80 -58.03
C ASN A 733 1.16 2.77 -58.63
N LEU A 734 1.08 1.52 -58.17
CA LEU A 734 1.79 0.40 -58.76
C LEU A 734 0.81 -0.71 -59.16
N THR A 735 1.19 -1.52 -60.14
CA THR A 735 0.48 -2.76 -60.47
C THR A 735 0.80 -3.85 -59.44
N GLN A 736 -0.10 -4.83 -59.26
CA GLN A 736 0.15 -5.93 -58.31
C GLN A 736 1.43 -6.71 -58.62
N ALA A 737 1.77 -6.88 -59.90
CA ALA A 737 3.00 -7.56 -60.30
C ALA A 737 4.27 -6.80 -59.85
N GLU A 738 4.23 -5.47 -59.83
CA GLU A 738 5.33 -4.65 -59.32
C GLU A 738 5.37 -4.68 -57.79
N ILE A 739 4.21 -4.57 -57.14
CA ILE A 739 4.09 -4.68 -55.68
C ILE A 739 4.73 -5.97 -55.18
N ASP A 740 4.43 -7.11 -55.82
CA ASP A 740 4.95 -8.43 -55.44
C ASP A 740 6.48 -8.58 -55.56
N THR A 741 7.18 -7.62 -56.17
CA THR A 741 8.65 -7.58 -56.24
C THR A 741 9.29 -6.75 -55.13
N LEU A 742 8.51 -5.93 -54.41
CA LEU A 742 9.01 -5.01 -53.40
C LEU A 742 9.16 -5.68 -52.03
N SER A 743 10.10 -5.16 -51.25
CA SER A 743 10.24 -5.44 -49.83
C SER A 743 10.72 -4.19 -49.09
N THR A 744 10.39 -4.07 -47.82
CA THR A 744 10.83 -2.96 -46.95
C THR A 744 10.99 -3.42 -45.51
N ILE A 745 11.60 -2.61 -44.64
CA ILE A 745 11.80 -2.94 -43.22
C ILE A 745 10.95 -2.00 -42.36
N ILE A 746 10.15 -2.58 -41.46
CA ILE A 746 9.38 -1.85 -40.46
C ILE A 746 10.01 -2.10 -39.09
N ALA A 747 10.37 -1.01 -38.39
CA ALA A 747 10.90 -1.03 -37.05
C ALA A 747 9.83 -0.68 -36.00
N LEU A 748 9.81 -1.43 -34.89
CA LEU A 748 9.04 -1.15 -33.69
C LEU A 748 9.90 -0.43 -32.66
N TYR A 749 9.36 0.63 -32.08
CA TYR A 749 9.98 1.40 -31.01
C TYR A 749 9.16 1.26 -29.72
N LYS A 750 9.82 0.95 -28.60
CA LYS A 750 9.25 0.91 -27.25
C LYS A 750 9.78 2.11 -26.46
N ASN A 751 8.89 2.98 -26.00
CA ASN A 751 9.24 4.20 -25.25
C ASN A 751 10.33 5.02 -25.94
N GLY A 752 10.28 5.11 -27.28
CA GLY A 752 11.26 5.84 -28.11
C GLY A 752 12.51 5.06 -28.49
N ASN A 753 12.74 3.85 -27.96
CA ASN A 753 13.91 3.02 -28.30
C ASN A 753 13.54 1.93 -29.30
N LYS A 754 14.35 1.75 -30.36
CA LYS A 754 14.14 0.67 -31.34
C LYS A 754 14.32 -0.69 -30.67
N VAL A 755 13.34 -1.59 -30.81
CA VAL A 755 13.32 -2.90 -30.14
C VAL A 755 13.19 -4.10 -31.07
N GLN A 756 12.57 -3.95 -32.23
CA GLN A 756 12.39 -5.04 -33.20
C GLN A 756 12.27 -4.49 -34.62
N GLU A 757 12.65 -5.28 -35.61
CA GLU A 757 12.51 -4.98 -37.04
C GLU A 757 11.90 -6.19 -37.75
N VAL A 758 11.09 -5.94 -38.77
CA VAL A 758 10.50 -6.97 -39.62
C VAL A 758 10.60 -6.51 -41.07
N THR A 759 11.21 -7.35 -41.91
CA THR A 759 11.12 -7.21 -43.36
C THR A 759 9.72 -7.61 -43.82
N VAL A 760 9.01 -6.72 -44.51
CA VAL A 760 7.70 -6.99 -45.11
C VAL A 760 7.80 -7.10 -46.62
N ASP A 761 7.21 -8.15 -47.16
CA ASP A 761 7.25 -8.54 -48.58
C ASP A 761 5.99 -9.33 -48.96
N LYS A 762 5.91 -9.86 -50.18
CA LYS A 762 4.77 -10.68 -50.60
C LYS A 762 4.56 -11.95 -49.76
N ASN A 763 5.62 -12.53 -49.20
CA ASN A 763 5.58 -13.83 -48.52
C ASN A 763 4.89 -13.72 -47.16
N ASN A 764 5.01 -12.56 -46.50
CA ASN A 764 4.26 -12.24 -45.29
C ASN A 764 3.04 -11.35 -45.56
N HIS A 765 2.56 -11.33 -46.81
CA HIS A 765 1.39 -10.54 -47.22
C HIS A 765 1.52 -9.06 -46.82
N PHE A 766 2.73 -8.51 -46.97
CA PHE A 766 3.07 -7.13 -46.60
C PHE A 766 2.64 -6.77 -45.18
N THR A 767 2.78 -7.71 -44.24
CA THR A 767 2.28 -7.55 -42.87
C THR A 767 3.38 -7.81 -41.85
N ALA A 768 3.67 -6.82 -41.01
CA ALA A 768 4.54 -6.95 -39.85
C ALA A 768 3.70 -7.22 -38.60
N THR A 769 3.92 -8.36 -37.94
CA THR A 769 3.27 -8.68 -36.66
C THR A 769 4.30 -8.73 -35.54
N PHE A 770 4.11 -7.89 -34.53
CA PHE A 770 4.91 -7.82 -33.32
C PHE A 770 4.08 -8.36 -32.15
N SER A 771 4.38 -9.59 -31.73
CA SER A 771 3.67 -10.31 -30.66
C SER A 771 4.43 -10.24 -29.34
N ASN A 772 3.75 -10.57 -28.24
CA ASN A 772 4.34 -10.64 -26.89
C ASN A 772 4.92 -9.30 -26.40
N LEU A 773 4.30 -8.17 -26.76
CA LEU A 773 4.74 -6.85 -26.33
C LEU A 773 4.20 -6.54 -24.91
N PRO A 774 5.06 -6.35 -23.89
CA PRO A 774 4.58 -6.13 -22.52
C PRO A 774 3.80 -4.82 -22.41
N VAL A 775 2.64 -4.86 -21.74
CA VAL A 775 1.79 -3.67 -21.53
C VAL A 775 2.43 -2.66 -20.58
N THR A 776 3.13 -3.11 -19.54
CA THR A 776 3.82 -2.24 -18.56
C THR A 776 5.33 -2.44 -18.56
N ASP A 777 6.06 -1.39 -18.21
CA ASP A 777 7.50 -1.43 -18.03
C ASP A 777 7.84 -2.14 -16.71
N THR A 778 8.73 -3.13 -16.79
CA THR A 778 9.04 -4.03 -15.66
C THR A 778 9.84 -3.36 -14.54
N ILE A 779 10.39 -2.17 -14.78
CA ILE A 779 11.19 -1.41 -13.81
C ILE A 779 10.34 -0.32 -13.16
N THR A 780 9.52 0.37 -13.95
CA THR A 780 8.78 1.56 -13.50
C THR A 780 7.29 1.34 -13.27
N SER A 781 6.75 0.19 -13.69
CA SER A 781 5.31 -0.15 -13.64
C SER A 781 4.39 0.76 -14.47
N THR A 782 4.93 1.65 -15.32
CA THR A 782 4.17 2.53 -16.22
C THR A 782 3.82 1.83 -17.53
N ALA A 783 2.75 2.23 -18.23
CA ALA A 783 2.39 1.66 -19.53
C ALA A 783 3.46 1.93 -20.60
N ASN A 784 3.79 0.92 -21.41
CA ASN A 784 4.71 1.03 -22.53
C ASN A 784 4.02 1.67 -23.75
N VAL A 785 4.68 2.63 -24.39
CA VAL A 785 4.24 3.26 -25.64
C VAL A 785 4.96 2.61 -26.82
N TYR A 786 4.20 2.12 -27.80
CA TYR A 786 4.72 1.45 -29.00
C TYR A 786 4.37 2.20 -30.28
N THR A 787 5.39 2.65 -31.01
CA THR A 787 5.30 3.30 -32.33
C THR A 787 6.05 2.49 -33.39
N VAL A 788 5.70 2.67 -34.67
CA VAL A 788 6.37 1.99 -35.79
C VAL A 788 6.84 2.99 -36.82
N LYS A 789 7.97 2.70 -37.47
CA LYS A 789 8.51 3.49 -38.58
C LYS A 789 9.07 2.57 -39.66
N GLU A 790 8.92 2.97 -40.92
CA GLU A 790 9.63 2.35 -42.04
C GLU A 790 11.09 2.83 -42.05
N LEU A 791 12.02 1.94 -42.41
CA LEU A 791 13.44 2.24 -42.49
C LEU A 791 13.91 2.41 -43.94
N ASP A 792 14.82 3.36 -44.16
CA ASP A 792 15.53 3.53 -45.43
C ASP A 792 16.67 2.49 -45.61
N GLY A 793 17.36 2.55 -46.75
CA GLY A 793 18.46 1.63 -47.08
C GLY A 793 19.68 1.72 -46.17
N ASP A 794 19.80 2.80 -45.39
CA ASP A 794 20.85 3.00 -44.38
C ASP A 794 20.39 2.58 -42.96
N GLY A 795 19.13 2.13 -42.83
CA GLY A 795 18.52 1.70 -41.57
C GLY A 795 17.99 2.85 -40.70
N ASN A 796 17.85 4.06 -41.26
CA ASN A 796 17.27 5.21 -40.56
C ASN A 796 15.76 5.23 -40.72
N ALA A 797 15.06 5.76 -39.71
CA ALA A 797 13.61 5.86 -39.75
C ALA A 797 13.15 7.02 -40.64
N VAL A 798 12.20 6.74 -41.54
CA VAL A 798 11.62 7.73 -42.44
C VAL A 798 10.43 8.41 -41.78
N GLU A 799 10.43 9.74 -41.72
CA GLU A 799 9.32 10.52 -41.15
C GLU A 799 8.14 10.65 -42.12
N GLU A 800 6.97 10.98 -41.57
CA GLU A 800 5.74 11.24 -42.35
C GLU A 800 5.97 12.26 -43.47
N GLY A 801 5.56 11.91 -44.70
CA GLY A 801 5.66 12.77 -45.87
C GLY A 801 7.06 12.84 -46.50
N ASN A 802 8.06 12.17 -45.95
CA ASN A 802 9.40 12.10 -46.55
C ASN A 802 9.46 11.05 -47.67
N SER A 803 10.43 11.23 -48.57
CA SER A 803 10.70 10.30 -49.65
C SER A 803 11.57 9.12 -49.19
N ILE A 804 11.25 7.92 -49.66
CA ILE A 804 12.07 6.71 -49.54
C ILE A 804 12.29 6.10 -50.93
N THR A 805 13.51 5.65 -51.21
CA THR A 805 13.83 4.91 -52.44
C THR A 805 13.88 3.42 -52.15
N ILE A 806 13.07 2.64 -52.85
CA ILE A 806 12.98 1.17 -52.69
C ILE A 806 13.01 0.55 -54.09
N ASP A 807 13.93 -0.39 -54.31
CA ASP A 807 14.11 -1.04 -55.62
C ASP A 807 14.22 -0.03 -56.79
N SER A 808 15.03 1.01 -56.61
CA SER A 808 15.25 2.11 -57.57
C SER A 808 14.02 2.98 -57.89
N ARG A 809 12.91 2.79 -57.18
CA ARG A 809 11.69 3.61 -57.28
C ARG A 809 11.58 4.54 -56.08
N ASP A 810 11.12 5.77 -56.30
CA ASP A 810 10.91 6.75 -55.25
C ASP A 810 9.45 6.73 -54.77
N PHE A 811 9.26 6.79 -53.45
CA PHE A 811 7.95 6.76 -52.80
C PHE A 811 7.85 7.86 -51.74
N ILE A 812 6.64 8.34 -51.48
CA ILE A 812 6.33 9.17 -50.31
C ILE A 812 5.68 8.28 -49.25
N VAL A 813 6.17 8.34 -48.01
CA VAL A 813 5.70 7.52 -46.88
C VAL A 813 4.60 8.22 -46.10
N HIS A 814 3.51 7.49 -45.84
CA HIS A 814 2.40 7.93 -44.98
C HIS A 814 2.07 6.89 -43.90
N TYR A 815 1.83 7.35 -42.67
CA TYR A 815 1.49 6.56 -41.50
C TYR A 815 0.03 6.77 -41.10
N ASP A 816 -0.79 5.72 -41.17
CA ASP A 816 -2.20 5.72 -40.77
C ASP A 816 -2.47 4.62 -39.74
N GLY A 817 -2.17 4.91 -38.47
CA GLY A 817 -2.44 4.02 -37.35
C GLY A 817 -1.74 2.66 -37.46
N THR A 818 -2.43 1.66 -38.02
CA THR A 818 -1.91 0.31 -38.27
C THR A 818 -1.47 0.08 -39.72
N LYS A 819 -1.42 1.13 -40.55
CA LYS A 819 -1.01 1.06 -41.95
C LYS A 819 0.16 1.97 -42.22
N ILE A 820 1.06 1.52 -43.08
CA ILE A 820 2.08 2.35 -43.71
C ILE A 820 1.81 2.32 -45.20
N VAL A 821 1.64 3.47 -45.83
CA VAL A 821 1.29 3.60 -47.25
C VAL A 821 2.44 4.27 -47.99
N ASN A 822 2.97 3.61 -49.02
CA ASN A 822 3.95 4.21 -49.92
C ASN A 822 3.27 4.60 -51.23
N THR A 823 3.28 5.90 -51.53
CA THR A 823 2.80 6.42 -52.81
C THR A 823 3.95 6.55 -53.78
N TYR A 824 3.90 5.79 -54.87
CA TYR A 824 4.94 5.80 -55.90
C TYR A 824 4.95 7.12 -56.69
N VAL A 825 6.16 7.65 -56.93
CA VAL A 825 6.41 8.87 -57.68
C VAL A 825 7.50 8.61 -58.74
N PRO A 826 7.14 8.47 -60.03
CA PRO A 826 8.14 8.27 -61.07
C PRO A 826 8.91 9.56 -61.36
N LYS A 827 10.16 9.43 -61.80
CA LYS A 827 10.96 10.56 -62.28
C LYS A 827 10.42 11.04 -63.62
N PRO A 828 10.22 12.35 -63.79
CA PRO A 828 9.64 12.92 -65.00
C PRO A 828 10.55 12.78 -66.22
N VAL A 829 9.97 12.95 -67.41
CA VAL A 829 10.69 12.98 -68.69
C VAL A 829 10.56 14.36 -69.34
N LEU A 830 11.64 14.84 -69.94
CA LEU A 830 11.63 16.05 -70.77
C LEU A 830 11.45 15.65 -72.23
N VAL A 831 10.53 16.32 -72.92
CA VAL A 831 10.25 16.12 -74.35
C VAL A 831 10.43 17.42 -75.13
N ASP A 832 10.76 17.29 -76.42
CA ASP A 832 10.98 18.41 -77.34
C ASP A 832 10.39 18.06 -78.73
N PRO A 833 9.45 18.85 -79.28
CA PRO A 833 8.81 18.55 -80.56
C PRO A 833 9.74 18.80 -81.76
N PRO A 834 10.03 17.79 -82.61
CA PRO A 834 10.93 17.93 -83.75
C PRO A 834 10.22 18.60 -84.95
N VAL A 835 10.40 19.92 -85.11
CA VAL A 835 9.74 20.71 -86.16
C VAL A 835 10.75 21.48 -87.00
N LYS A 836 10.61 21.41 -88.33
CA LYS A 836 11.56 21.97 -89.28
C LYS A 836 10.89 22.78 -90.37
N LYS A 837 11.55 23.89 -90.75
CA LYS A 837 11.16 24.74 -91.86
C LYS A 837 12.14 24.63 -93.03
N ILE A 838 11.62 24.39 -94.23
CA ILE A 838 12.32 24.48 -95.50
C ILE A 838 11.72 25.62 -96.36
N VAL A 839 12.59 26.38 -97.00
CA VAL A 839 12.23 27.43 -97.97
C VAL A 839 12.90 27.13 -99.30
N GLU A 840 12.10 26.82 -100.30
CA GLU A 840 12.55 26.58 -101.67
C GLU A 840 12.51 27.88 -102.49
N GLY A 841 13.37 28.00 -103.51
CA GLY A 841 13.39 29.15 -104.43
C GLY A 841 14.41 30.26 -104.10
N ASN A 842 15.27 30.06 -103.09
CA ASN A 842 16.44 30.90 -102.77
C ASN A 842 16.16 32.43 -102.75
N PRO A 843 15.29 32.91 -101.85
CA PRO A 843 15.04 34.35 -101.70
C PRO A 843 16.30 35.09 -101.26
N THR A 844 16.52 36.31 -101.79
CA THR A 844 17.71 37.12 -101.47
C THR A 844 17.78 37.55 -100.00
N ASN A 845 16.61 37.70 -99.35
CA ASN A 845 16.49 38.00 -97.93
C ASN A 845 15.63 36.92 -97.26
N ALA A 846 16.07 36.41 -96.12
CA ALA A 846 15.29 35.46 -95.34
C ALA A 846 14.09 36.16 -94.69
N SER A 847 12.92 35.51 -94.76
CA SER A 847 11.69 35.97 -94.10
C SER A 847 11.48 35.21 -92.78
N THR A 848 10.74 35.82 -91.86
CA THR A 848 10.35 35.18 -90.58
C THR A 848 9.01 34.46 -90.72
N PHE A 849 9.00 33.15 -90.50
CA PHE A 849 7.81 32.32 -90.51
C PHE A 849 7.38 32.01 -89.08
N GLN A 850 6.07 31.88 -88.87
CA GLN A 850 5.47 31.67 -87.56
C GLN A 850 4.74 30.33 -87.52
N PHE A 851 4.89 29.61 -86.41
CA PHE A 851 4.28 28.31 -86.20
C PHE A 851 3.46 28.33 -84.91
N GLU A 852 2.41 27.53 -84.90
CA GLU A 852 1.53 27.33 -83.76
C GLU A 852 1.55 25.86 -83.37
N MET A 853 1.78 25.59 -82.08
CA MET A 853 1.59 24.29 -81.46
C MET A 853 0.44 24.38 -80.45
N LYS A 854 -0.48 23.43 -80.47
CA LYS A 854 -1.63 23.36 -79.58
C LYS A 854 -1.80 21.95 -79.01
N ALA A 855 -1.91 21.82 -77.70
CA ALA A 855 -2.28 20.55 -77.08
C ALA A 855 -3.71 20.15 -77.47
N ILE A 856 -3.92 18.88 -77.81
CA ILE A 856 -5.27 18.34 -78.10
C ILE A 856 -6.11 18.33 -76.82
N ASN A 857 -5.54 17.84 -75.72
CA ASN A 857 -6.14 17.96 -74.40
C ASN A 857 -5.62 19.23 -73.69
N PRO A 858 -6.49 20.21 -73.34
CA PRO A 858 -6.07 21.49 -72.78
C PRO A 858 -5.31 21.43 -71.45
N THR A 859 -5.38 20.31 -70.73
CA THR A 859 -4.66 20.09 -69.45
C THR A 859 -3.28 19.49 -69.63
N ASP A 860 -2.93 19.05 -70.85
CA ASP A 860 -1.63 18.44 -71.10
C ASP A 860 -0.50 19.47 -70.91
N PRO A 861 0.67 19.04 -70.44
CA PRO A 861 1.79 19.92 -70.22
C PRO A 861 2.22 20.58 -71.55
N MET A 862 2.61 21.84 -71.48
CA MET A 862 3.02 22.65 -72.63
C MET A 862 4.31 23.41 -72.30
N PRO A 863 5.15 23.75 -73.29
CA PRO A 863 6.34 24.56 -73.09
C PRO A 863 6.05 25.87 -72.36
N ASN A 864 7.02 26.31 -71.55
CA ASN A 864 6.93 27.58 -70.82
C ASN A 864 6.65 28.75 -71.78
N GLY A 865 5.76 29.67 -71.39
CA GLY A 865 5.31 30.79 -72.24
C GLY A 865 4.17 30.44 -73.21
N SER A 866 3.52 29.28 -73.06
CA SER A 866 2.25 28.97 -73.72
C SER A 866 1.11 29.78 -73.10
N VAL A 867 0.16 30.23 -73.91
CA VAL A 867 -1.03 30.98 -73.47
C VAL A 867 -2.27 30.27 -73.98
N ASN A 868 -3.22 29.95 -73.08
CA ASN A 868 -4.45 29.23 -73.41
C ASN A 868 -4.24 27.91 -74.18
N GLY A 869 -3.23 27.12 -73.80
CA GLY A 869 -2.91 25.83 -74.44
C GLY A 869 -2.27 25.94 -75.82
N VAL A 870 -1.78 27.13 -76.19
CA VAL A 870 -1.14 27.40 -77.49
C VAL A 870 0.25 27.99 -77.27
N LYS A 871 1.23 27.49 -78.01
CA LYS A 871 2.60 28.03 -78.09
C LYS A 871 2.86 28.54 -79.50
N LEU A 872 3.42 29.74 -79.60
CA LEU A 872 3.89 30.31 -80.86
C LEU A 872 5.42 30.25 -80.91
N ALA A 873 5.95 29.90 -82.07
CA ALA A 873 7.39 29.90 -82.37
C ALA A 873 7.64 30.58 -83.72
N THR A 874 8.85 31.09 -83.93
CA THR A 874 9.24 31.74 -85.19
C THR A 874 10.61 31.27 -85.64
N VAL A 875 10.82 31.15 -86.94
CA VAL A 875 12.13 30.84 -87.55
C VAL A 875 12.41 31.78 -88.72
N ILE A 876 13.67 32.15 -88.94
CA ILE A 876 14.10 33.00 -90.06
C ILE A 876 14.65 32.11 -91.17
N GLY A 877 14.03 32.10 -92.34
CA GLY A 877 14.44 31.26 -93.47
C GLY A 877 14.18 29.77 -93.24
N SER A 878 15.09 28.91 -93.69
CA SER A 878 15.06 27.47 -93.40
C SER A 878 15.81 27.19 -92.10
N GLY A 879 15.28 26.30 -91.25
CA GLY A 879 15.89 25.95 -89.96
C GLY A 879 14.95 25.16 -89.06
N GLU A 880 15.43 24.79 -87.87
CA GLU A 880 14.62 24.14 -86.83
C GLU A 880 13.72 25.17 -86.13
N VAL A 881 12.52 24.74 -85.76
CA VAL A 881 11.50 25.55 -85.09
C VAL A 881 11.41 25.13 -83.63
N GLU A 882 11.97 25.98 -82.77
CA GLU A 882 12.08 25.70 -81.33
C GLU A 882 10.84 26.14 -80.56
N PHE A 883 9.98 25.18 -80.18
CA PHE A 883 8.88 25.43 -79.24
C PHE A 883 9.34 25.38 -77.77
N GLY A 884 10.45 24.68 -77.51
CA GLY A 884 11.08 24.50 -76.21
C GLY A 884 10.70 23.17 -75.53
N THR A 885 11.57 22.73 -74.62
CA THR A 885 11.37 21.51 -73.83
C THR A 885 10.29 21.70 -72.76
N PHE A 886 9.58 20.63 -72.44
CA PHE A 886 8.65 20.60 -71.33
C PHE A 886 8.61 19.23 -70.65
N GLU A 887 8.13 19.25 -69.42
CA GLU A 887 8.18 18.10 -68.51
C GLU A 887 6.84 17.35 -68.51
N ILE A 888 6.94 16.02 -68.62
CA ILE A 888 5.82 15.10 -68.43
C ILE A 888 6.10 14.30 -67.16
N THR A 889 5.17 14.40 -66.21
CA THR A 889 5.29 13.83 -64.86
C THR A 889 4.46 12.57 -64.65
N GLN A 890 3.68 12.15 -65.64
CA GLN A 890 2.83 10.96 -65.58
C GLN A 890 2.93 10.15 -66.88
N ALA A 891 2.76 8.83 -66.79
CA ALA A 891 2.65 7.98 -67.97
C ALA A 891 1.30 8.20 -68.67
N GLY A 892 1.30 8.16 -70.00
CA GLY A 892 0.14 8.45 -70.82
C GLY A 892 0.51 8.85 -72.23
N THR A 893 -0.51 9.07 -73.06
CA THR A 893 -0.35 9.53 -74.45
C THR A 893 -0.71 11.01 -74.53
N TYR A 894 0.23 11.83 -74.97
CA TYR A 894 0.10 13.29 -75.05
C TYR A 894 0.19 13.73 -76.50
N GLN A 895 -0.80 14.48 -77.00
CA GLN A 895 -0.91 14.82 -78.42
C GLN A 895 -0.97 16.33 -78.67
N TYR A 896 -0.21 16.79 -79.67
CA TYR A 896 -0.05 18.20 -80.00
C TYR A 896 -0.20 18.41 -81.51
N VAL A 897 -1.05 19.36 -81.90
CA VAL A 897 -1.22 19.74 -83.32
C VAL A 897 -0.33 20.93 -83.62
N ILE A 898 0.42 20.84 -84.71
CA ILE A 898 1.35 21.86 -85.19
C ILE A 898 0.96 22.31 -86.59
N ARG A 899 0.96 23.63 -86.81
CA ARG A 899 0.73 24.25 -88.12
C ARG A 899 1.60 25.46 -88.34
N GLU A 900 1.91 25.74 -89.59
CA GLU A 900 2.45 27.03 -90.00
C GLU A 900 1.31 28.06 -90.10
N ILE A 901 1.58 29.28 -89.61
CA ILE A 901 0.68 30.42 -89.74
C ILE A 901 1.04 31.18 -91.01
N ASP A 902 0.09 31.25 -91.94
CA ASP A 902 0.17 32.14 -93.10
C ASP A 902 -0.04 33.59 -92.65
N ASN A 903 1.08 34.33 -92.55
CA ASN A 903 1.11 35.75 -92.24
C ASN A 903 1.13 36.64 -93.49
N GLY A 904 0.88 36.08 -94.69
CA GLY A 904 0.67 36.83 -95.92
C GLY A 904 1.94 37.46 -96.52
N ILE A 905 3.12 36.90 -96.23
CA ILE A 905 4.37 37.42 -96.80
C ILE A 905 4.35 37.23 -98.32
N ALA A 906 4.48 38.33 -99.04
CA ALA A 906 4.38 38.34 -100.50
C ALA A 906 5.40 37.38 -101.15
N ASN A 907 4.94 36.69 -102.19
CA ASN A 907 5.72 35.78 -103.03
C ASN A 907 6.06 34.40 -102.42
N TYR A 908 5.55 34.06 -101.24
CA TYR A 908 5.62 32.71 -100.69
C TYR A 908 4.30 31.97 -100.89
N THR A 909 4.39 30.70 -101.28
CA THR A 909 3.30 29.74 -101.13
C THR A 909 3.55 28.97 -99.85
N TYR A 910 2.62 29.04 -98.89
CA TYR A 910 2.77 28.45 -97.56
C TYR A 910 2.39 26.97 -97.53
N ASP A 911 3.03 26.21 -96.65
CA ASP A 911 2.65 24.83 -96.36
C ASP A 911 1.44 24.79 -95.42
N THR A 912 0.33 24.22 -95.89
CA THR A 912 -0.91 24.11 -95.11
C THR A 912 -1.05 22.77 -94.38
N THR A 913 -0.01 21.93 -94.37
CA THR A 913 -0.03 20.63 -93.71
C THR A 913 -0.26 20.79 -92.21
N LEU A 914 -1.10 19.94 -91.62
CA LEU A 914 -1.25 19.82 -90.17
C LEU A 914 -0.51 18.56 -89.72
N TYR A 915 0.37 18.73 -88.73
CA TYR A 915 1.06 17.62 -88.09
C TYR A 915 0.51 17.40 -86.68
N THR A 916 0.35 16.13 -86.30
CA THR A 916 0.11 15.72 -84.91
C THR A 916 1.38 15.07 -84.39
N ILE A 917 1.95 15.63 -83.32
CA ILE A 917 3.04 15.02 -82.57
C ILE A 917 2.45 14.34 -81.34
N THR A 918 2.72 13.05 -81.20
CA THR A 918 2.30 12.22 -80.07
C THR A 918 3.53 11.82 -79.26
N PHE A 919 3.49 12.03 -77.95
CA PHE A 919 4.44 11.46 -77.00
C PHE A 919 3.74 10.35 -76.23
N ASP A 920 4.15 9.11 -76.48
CA ASP A 920 3.71 7.94 -75.72
C ASP A 920 4.69 7.72 -74.56
N VAL A 921 4.26 8.13 -73.37
CA VAL A 921 5.09 8.10 -72.16
C VAL A 921 4.77 6.86 -71.35
N ARG A 922 5.79 6.04 -71.13
CA ARG A 922 5.74 4.85 -70.28
C ARG A 922 6.69 4.99 -69.10
N ASP A 923 6.38 4.32 -68.02
CA ASP A 923 7.30 4.14 -66.91
C ASP A 923 8.25 2.95 -67.19
N VAL A 924 9.55 3.20 -67.06
CA VAL A 924 10.59 2.16 -67.11
C VAL A 924 11.38 2.23 -65.81
N ALA A 925 10.99 1.40 -64.85
CA ALA A 925 11.69 1.18 -63.60
C ALA A 925 12.01 2.47 -62.80
N GLY A 926 11.02 3.35 -62.60
CA GLY A 926 11.23 4.58 -61.82
C GLY A 926 11.43 5.82 -62.68
N GLN A 927 11.60 5.67 -63.99
CA GLN A 927 11.91 6.75 -64.92
C GLN A 927 10.90 6.75 -66.05
N LEU A 928 10.23 7.88 -66.26
CA LEU A 928 9.39 8.06 -67.43
C LEU A 928 10.26 8.15 -68.69
N VAL A 929 9.82 7.49 -69.75
CA VAL A 929 10.44 7.45 -71.07
C VAL A 929 9.36 7.76 -72.10
N ALA A 930 9.63 8.72 -72.99
CA ALA A 930 8.72 9.12 -74.06
C ALA A 930 9.19 8.56 -75.39
N ASP A 931 8.33 7.84 -76.11
CA ASP A 931 8.51 7.61 -77.54
C ASP A 931 7.76 8.70 -78.31
N THR A 932 8.41 9.29 -79.31
CA THR A 932 7.83 10.38 -80.13
C THR A 932 7.35 9.84 -81.46
N HIS A 933 6.13 10.21 -81.84
CA HIS A 933 5.51 9.87 -83.12
C HIS A 933 4.99 11.13 -83.80
N VAL A 934 5.29 11.31 -85.09
CA VAL A 934 4.81 12.45 -85.89
C VAL A 934 3.97 11.94 -87.05
N GLU A 935 2.75 12.46 -87.17
CA GLU A 935 1.78 12.04 -88.20
C GLU A 935 1.19 13.26 -88.90
N LYS A 936 0.97 13.16 -90.21
CA LYS A 936 0.21 14.17 -90.97
C LYS A 936 -1.29 13.94 -90.82
N ALA A 937 -2.09 14.96 -91.07
CA ALA A 937 -3.56 14.83 -91.07
C ALA A 937 -4.14 13.79 -92.04
N ASP A 938 -3.37 13.34 -93.05
CA ASP A 938 -3.75 12.28 -93.99
C ASP A 938 -3.36 10.85 -93.51
N GLY A 939 -2.76 10.73 -92.33
CA GLY A 939 -2.33 9.47 -91.72
C GLY A 939 -0.88 9.09 -92.02
N THR A 940 -0.13 9.93 -92.73
CA THR A 940 1.25 9.60 -93.11
C THR A 940 2.21 9.84 -91.94
N VAL A 941 2.95 8.80 -91.55
CA VAL A 941 3.98 8.86 -90.50
C VAL A 941 5.26 9.54 -91.01
N ALA A 942 5.83 10.42 -90.20
CA ALA A 942 7.08 11.12 -90.46
C ALA A 942 8.01 11.04 -89.23
N ASN A 943 9.30 11.33 -89.44
CA ASN A 943 10.28 11.40 -88.35
C ASN A 943 10.31 12.78 -87.67
N GLU A 944 9.92 13.83 -88.40
CA GLU A 944 9.87 15.23 -87.96
C GLU A 944 8.78 15.97 -88.74
N ALA A 945 8.24 17.05 -88.18
CA ALA A 945 7.23 17.87 -88.84
C ALA A 945 7.91 18.89 -89.77
N ILE A 946 7.95 18.60 -91.08
CA ILE A 946 8.60 19.46 -92.07
C ILE A 946 7.57 20.31 -92.81
N PHE A 947 7.73 21.62 -92.75
CA PHE A 947 6.90 22.59 -93.48
C PHE A 947 7.72 23.23 -94.61
N THR A 948 7.25 23.14 -95.87
CA THR A 948 8.00 23.65 -97.03
C THR A 948 7.29 24.82 -97.71
N ASN A 949 7.87 26.01 -97.65
CA ASN A 949 7.37 27.17 -98.40
C ASN A 949 8.11 27.33 -99.72
N ILE A 950 7.39 27.68 -100.77
CA ILE A 950 7.97 27.92 -102.10
C ILE A 950 7.97 29.43 -102.36
N TYR A 951 9.17 30.01 -102.51
CA TYR A 951 9.36 31.39 -102.94
C TYR A 951 9.33 31.49 -104.47
N LYS A 952 8.53 32.41 -105.02
CA LYS A 952 8.50 32.70 -106.45
C LYS A 952 9.06 34.08 -106.73
N THR A 953 10.08 34.18 -107.57
CA THR A 953 10.64 35.47 -107.97
C THR A 953 9.58 36.34 -108.66
N PRO A 954 9.41 37.62 -108.26
CA PRO A 954 8.47 38.53 -108.92
C PRO A 954 8.83 38.69 -110.40
N VAL A 955 7.88 38.43 -111.30
CA VAL A 955 8.07 38.66 -112.74
C VAL A 955 8.14 40.17 -112.98
N ALA A 956 9.32 40.67 -113.37
CA ALA A 956 9.51 42.07 -113.74
C ALA A 956 8.73 42.38 -115.04
N THR A 957 7.76 43.28 -114.97
CA THR A 957 7.16 43.90 -116.16
C THR A 957 8.11 44.99 -116.68
N PRO A 958 8.46 45.00 -117.99
CA PRO A 958 9.42 45.95 -118.53
C PRO A 958 8.81 47.36 -118.63
N LYS A 959 9.53 48.37 -118.12
CA LYS A 959 9.25 49.80 -118.31
C LYS A 959 10.16 50.38 -119.40
N THR A 960 9.56 51.06 -120.38
CA THR A 960 10.10 52.26 -121.06
C THR A 960 8.89 53.06 -121.57
N SER A 961 8.60 54.21 -120.94
CA SER A 961 8.95 55.58 -121.39
C SER A 961 7.98 56.07 -122.48
N ASP A 962 7.41 57.26 -122.50
CA ASP A 962 7.64 58.48 -121.73
C ASP A 962 6.44 59.43 -122.01
N ASN A 963 6.10 60.27 -121.02
CA ASN A 963 5.46 61.58 -121.12
C ASN A 963 4.20 61.82 -122.00
N SER A 964 3.08 62.15 -121.36
CA SER A 964 2.62 63.55 -121.18
C SER A 964 1.08 63.77 -121.13
N HIS A 965 0.66 64.66 -120.22
CA HIS A 965 -0.63 65.41 -120.10
C HIS A 965 -1.94 64.65 -119.76
N LEU A 966 -2.50 64.78 -118.53
CA LEU A 966 -3.47 65.81 -118.02
C LEU A 966 -4.91 65.67 -118.62
N PRO A 967 -6.01 66.06 -117.93
CA PRO A 967 -6.59 65.66 -116.62
C PRO A 967 -8.12 65.34 -116.75
N ILE A 968 -8.87 65.32 -115.63
CA ILE A 968 -10.32 65.63 -115.51
C ILE A 968 -11.38 64.50 -115.69
N TYR A 969 -12.10 64.26 -114.59
CA TYR A 969 -13.55 63.94 -114.43
C TYR A 969 -14.14 62.55 -114.74
N ILE A 970 -14.80 62.02 -113.69
CA ILE A 970 -16.22 61.59 -113.59
C ILE A 970 -16.85 60.83 -114.79
N GLY A 971 -17.29 59.60 -114.51
CA GLY A 971 -18.34 58.87 -115.25
C GLY A 971 -18.47 57.44 -114.69
N ALA A 972 -19.33 57.21 -113.70
CA ALA A 972 -20.63 56.54 -113.91
C ALA A 972 -20.51 55.36 -114.90
N ILE A 973 -20.40 54.12 -114.42
CA ILE A 973 -21.51 53.16 -114.22
C ILE A 973 -22.46 53.12 -115.44
N ILE A 974 -22.83 51.90 -115.85
CA ILE A 974 -24.18 51.44 -116.30
C ILE A 974 -24.17 50.77 -117.68
N ILE A 975 -24.84 49.64 -117.97
CA ILE A 975 -25.63 48.62 -117.24
C ILE A 975 -25.88 47.50 -118.27
N ALA A 976 -25.94 46.25 -117.79
CA ALA A 976 -26.96 45.24 -118.11
C ALA A 976 -26.70 44.07 -117.12
N LEU A 977 -27.56 43.65 -116.19
CA LEU A 977 -29.01 43.70 -116.07
C LEU A 977 -29.45 43.58 -114.59
N VAL A 978 -30.42 44.43 -114.18
CA VAL A 978 -31.68 44.14 -113.42
C VAL A 978 -31.54 43.36 -112.08
N GLY A 979 -31.73 43.92 -110.87
CA GLY A 979 -32.90 44.65 -110.30
C GLY A 979 -33.87 43.63 -109.66
N PHE A 980 -34.28 43.60 -108.39
CA PHE A 980 -34.72 44.63 -107.42
C PHE A 980 -34.93 43.89 -106.06
N GLY A 981 -34.49 44.39 -104.90
CA GLY A 981 -35.28 45.26 -103.99
C GLY A 981 -35.65 44.51 -102.69
N PHE A 982 -36.01 45.07 -101.53
CA PHE A 982 -35.97 46.41 -100.94
C PHE A 982 -36.30 46.21 -99.43
N ALA A 983 -35.82 47.11 -98.55
CA ALA A 983 -36.45 47.59 -97.31
C ALA A 983 -36.52 46.76 -95.98
N PHE A 984 -35.96 47.37 -94.93
CA PHE A 984 -36.60 47.81 -93.66
C PHE A 984 -36.73 46.93 -92.37
N ILE A 985 -36.07 47.45 -91.31
CA ILE A 985 -36.46 47.62 -89.87
C ILE A 985 -36.74 46.40 -88.96
N LYS A 986 -36.08 46.42 -87.76
CA LYS A 986 -36.62 46.46 -86.35
C LYS A 986 -35.99 45.38 -85.45
N ARG A 987 -35.11 45.74 -84.49
CA ARG A 987 -35.38 46.22 -83.10
C ARG A 987 -35.56 45.02 -82.11
N ILE A 988 -34.55 44.75 -81.27
CA ILE A 988 -34.47 45.03 -79.80
C ILE A 988 -35.01 43.93 -78.85
N ARG A 989 -34.10 43.52 -77.94
CA ARG A 989 -34.21 43.23 -76.49
C ARG A 989 -35.09 42.09 -75.93
N SER A 990 -34.40 41.27 -75.10
CA SER A 990 -34.56 41.10 -73.64
C SER A 990 -35.66 40.22 -73.03
N ASN A 991 -35.19 39.32 -72.15
CA ASN A 991 -35.70 38.87 -70.84
C ASN A 991 -36.97 38.00 -70.67
N LYS A 992 -36.72 36.90 -69.93
CA LYS A 992 -37.41 36.32 -68.75
C LYS A 992 -38.89 35.87 -68.81
N GLN A 993 -39.03 34.66 -68.25
CA GLN A 993 -40.11 34.07 -67.43
C GLN A 993 -41.44 33.69 -68.08
N SER A 994 -41.69 32.37 -68.14
CA SER A 994 -42.50 31.64 -67.15
C SER A 994 -42.09 30.17 -67.13
#